data_AF-A0A0D6TI95-F1
#
_entry.id   AF-A0A0D6TI95-F1
#
_cell.length_a   1.000
_cell.length_b   1.000
_cell.length_c   1.000
_cell.angle_alpha   90.00
_cell.angle_beta   90.00
_cell.angle_gamma   90.00
#
_symmetry.space_group_name_H-M   'P 1'
#
loop_
_entity.id
_entity.type
_entity.pdbx_description
1 polymer ?
#
loop_
_entity_poly.entity_id
_entity_poly.type
_entity_poly.pdbx_seq_one_letter_code
_entity_poly.pdbx_strand_id
1 'polypeptide(L)'
;MKKNYFLLTTAIFFFSLIGINKLYSQGTNCSSATNLTINGACGSGTISDNTQSAPNASGCSFGTFRREGWYSFTVTGGPLNISIAANATNQNLFLQLLSSTSSCTGLSQINCANTTTTNGAQTETISTTLSNGIYYIKVINNGSNNNMTLSSICVTSSSLTNDNCTGAIPLTINATCNYTTYSNSSATASTTPSTPPDPNCATYLGGDVWFSFTVPPSGNVTVDMQTGTMTDAGMAWYTGTCGSLSLLECNDDGSTNGSMSKITRTGLTSGATIYVRIWGYNNTYGTFGICATTPNTSITCTQGDSQGTTTLGCPSVTSGGLNLSGSDPDPISCSATSTCIDLEATYLNLGETTSYLVESIPYQPPYQFNCLKNPVSVNTDDIWSPIINLPFEFCFYGNTYNQCLIGSNGVITFDITNNLPGDTCGWSFNANLPVSGDNSLIENSIFGVFHDIDPSKGGEVGWELITLNTGCRALVASWNDVPMYEENSSLYTGMIVLYENTNVIEVYIKEKNIDNLGAGTWNDGNAVVGIQNETGTIGTVAPNRNGLDPNWAVTNEAWRFVPDGNSITSITWYEGSGTSGLIVGNTDQINVCPTSTTTYTAEVTYQLCGGATLTEIDETTITINSNKVWVGSVNSDWNNANNWTPTGVPTDLDCVVIPSTSTDPIINGTSYNGLGLNLLIHNNANLTVTSDNNITITDWVNINLGGNLELQDNASLIQINNIANTGIMNMHRNANVRRLDYVYWSSPVSNFPLTNILGSSKYKWEPTIPSGYTSDFGNWISTGENMLTGKGYIVKSPSNFLNTFQTLTGTFTGTPNNGNISVPIVRSSYNGINYLGPTTTPVTKDDDNWNLIGNPYPSSINAIDFLTLNTNIAGFIKVWTHGTLPSLAIPDPFYEDFGYNYTVNDYITYNAAGSSSGPNTYDGYIAAGQGFFVLMNHTSSSTSENVLFNNSMRHNTYSNNQFFRTSGSTQIEKNRIWLDIIDQTGSSARTMIGYITNATNEIDRLYDATAVDKNNFDIYSIAETAKLNIQSRKLPFVIDDQVQLGMYIPQSGSYSIAINAVDGLFSDSNNNIYIEDLQNEIIHDLKLNPYSFTSNSGNIDNRFILRYTTNTLSNLDVTPNENNIIVISNENLTIKATEKEIKTIQIFDVLGKKLTDIQNISTSEVIVQNLQKNNTTLILQIELVNGNIIHKKVIF
;
A
#
# COMPACT_ATOMS: atom_id res chain seq x y z
N MET A 1 24.74 79.39 -11.74
CA MET A 1 25.60 80.60 -11.76
C MET A 1 26.76 80.35 -12.71
N LYS A 2 26.91 81.27 -13.68
CA LYS A 2 28.06 81.66 -14.52
C LYS A 2 29.07 80.56 -14.97
N LYS A 3 29.11 80.23 -16.27
CA LYS A 3 29.78 80.97 -17.39
C LYS A 3 31.30 80.74 -17.38
N ASN A 4 31.94 80.19 -18.42
CA ASN A 4 32.34 80.87 -19.67
C ASN A 4 33.40 80.00 -20.39
N TYR A 5 33.69 80.00 -21.69
CA TYR A 5 33.29 80.68 -22.94
C TYR A 5 33.83 79.75 -24.07
N PHE A 6 33.21 79.53 -25.23
CA PHE A 6 33.24 80.44 -26.38
C PHE A 6 32.22 80.00 -27.47
N LEU A 7 31.57 81.01 -28.05
CA LEU A 7 30.64 81.07 -29.21
C LEU A 7 31.35 80.71 -30.56
N LEU A 8 30.74 80.48 -31.74
CA LEU A 8 29.39 80.25 -32.29
C LEU A 8 29.54 80.25 -33.84
N THR A 9 28.67 79.52 -34.58
CA THR A 9 28.24 79.71 -36.02
C THR A 9 29.26 79.46 -37.17
N THR A 10 28.98 78.79 -38.31
CA THR A 10 27.84 78.91 -39.27
C THR A 10 27.89 77.84 -40.41
N ALA A 11 26.71 77.53 -41.00
CA ALA A 11 26.41 77.09 -42.40
C ALA A 11 26.84 75.67 -42.88
N ILE A 12 25.94 74.70 -43.20
CA ILE A 12 24.90 74.55 -44.25
C ILE A 12 25.37 73.75 -45.51
N PHE A 13 24.73 72.58 -45.68
CA PHE A 13 24.34 71.81 -46.89
C PHE A 13 25.33 71.00 -47.79
N PHE A 14 25.07 69.67 -47.77
CA PHE A 14 24.92 68.68 -48.88
C PHE A 14 26.04 68.46 -49.92
N PHE A 15 26.59 67.25 -50.03
CA PHE A 15 26.06 66.07 -50.76
C PHE A 15 27.03 64.86 -50.64
N SER A 16 26.48 63.65 -50.76
CA SER A 16 27.14 62.35 -50.70
C SER A 16 28.15 62.05 -51.82
N LEU A 17 29.16 61.23 -51.50
CA LEU A 17 29.71 60.16 -52.37
C LEU A 17 30.39 59.12 -51.45
N ILE A 18 29.69 58.07 -51.01
CA ILE A 18 29.83 56.67 -51.46
C ILE A 18 31.31 56.24 -51.64
N GLY A 19 31.80 55.51 -50.63
CA GLY A 19 33.01 54.71 -50.63
C GLY A 19 32.74 53.28 -50.15
N ILE A 20 32.18 52.47 -51.05
CA ILE A 20 32.51 51.05 -51.35
C ILE A 20 32.53 50.02 -50.19
N ASN A 21 31.48 49.19 -50.18
CA ASN A 21 31.38 47.75 -49.88
C ASN A 21 32.43 47.08 -48.97
N LYS A 22 31.96 46.52 -47.85
CA LYS A 22 32.32 45.13 -47.46
C LYS A 22 31.09 44.24 -47.58
N LEU A 23 30.59 44.09 -48.80
CA LEU A 23 29.94 42.84 -49.19
C LEU A 23 31.06 41.81 -49.16
N TYR A 24 31.14 40.99 -48.11
CA TYR A 24 32.08 39.86 -48.13
C TYR A 24 31.59 38.90 -49.22
N SER A 25 32.22 38.92 -50.39
CA SER A 25 32.03 37.85 -51.36
C SER A 25 32.42 36.54 -50.68
N GLN A 26 31.60 35.48 -50.78
CA GLN A 26 32.01 34.19 -50.24
C GLN A 26 33.33 33.73 -50.84
N GLY A 27 34.09 32.94 -50.09
CA GLY A 27 35.11 32.09 -50.68
C GLY A 27 34.47 31.02 -51.55
N THR A 28 35.08 30.73 -52.70
CA THR A 28 34.71 29.64 -53.59
C THR A 28 35.25 28.29 -53.12
N ASN A 29 36.32 28.29 -52.32
CA ASN A 29 36.89 27.10 -51.69
C ASN A 29 37.61 27.49 -50.37
N CYS A 30 38.22 26.53 -49.68
CA CYS A 30 38.87 26.81 -48.40
C CYS A 30 40.03 27.82 -48.47
N SER A 31 40.69 27.97 -49.62
CA SER A 31 41.84 28.87 -49.76
C SER A 31 41.41 30.33 -49.90
N SER A 32 40.17 30.55 -50.36
CA SER A 32 39.55 31.86 -50.51
C SER A 32 38.48 32.14 -49.45
N ALA A 33 38.38 31.29 -48.41
CA ALA A 33 37.32 31.36 -47.40
C ALA A 33 37.32 32.70 -46.65
N THR A 34 36.13 33.28 -46.48
CA THR A 34 35.96 34.56 -45.79
C THR A 34 36.16 34.38 -44.28
N ASN A 35 37.12 35.08 -43.69
CA ASN A 35 37.40 34.99 -42.25
C ASN A 35 36.35 35.73 -41.40
N LEU A 36 35.80 35.04 -40.40
CA LEU A 36 34.90 35.52 -39.37
C LEU A 36 35.64 35.59 -38.03
N THR A 37 35.27 36.56 -37.18
CA THR A 37 35.82 36.71 -35.83
C THR A 37 34.79 36.22 -34.81
N ILE A 38 35.22 35.40 -33.84
CA ILE A 38 34.34 34.94 -32.74
C ILE A 38 33.85 36.16 -31.95
N ASN A 39 32.53 36.24 -31.71
CA ASN A 39 31.84 37.40 -31.11
C ASN A 39 32.02 38.73 -31.89
N GLY A 40 32.45 38.65 -33.15
CA GLY A 40 32.59 39.80 -34.05
C GLY A 40 31.35 40.06 -34.90
N ALA A 41 31.49 40.97 -35.87
CA ALA A 41 30.44 41.26 -36.84
C ALA A 41 30.17 40.04 -37.73
N CYS A 42 28.89 39.76 -37.99
CA CYS A 42 28.46 38.66 -38.85
C CYS A 42 28.78 38.92 -40.33
N GLY A 43 29.11 37.86 -41.08
CA GLY A 43 29.22 37.90 -42.54
C GLY A 43 27.86 37.85 -43.23
N SER A 44 27.77 38.17 -44.52
CA SER A 44 26.58 38.03 -45.37
C SER A 44 27.01 37.99 -46.85
N GLY A 45 26.17 37.48 -47.75
CA GLY A 45 26.55 37.36 -49.17
C GLY A 45 25.58 36.55 -50.05
N THR A 46 25.99 36.22 -51.27
CA THR A 46 25.16 35.47 -52.24
C THR A 46 25.87 34.20 -52.73
N ILE A 47 25.49 33.05 -52.18
CA ILE A 47 26.01 31.71 -52.47
C ILE A 47 25.70 31.33 -53.92
N SER A 48 26.73 31.32 -54.75
CA SER A 48 26.64 31.26 -56.20
C SER A 48 27.60 30.27 -56.85
N ASP A 49 28.62 29.75 -56.13
CA ASP A 49 29.57 28.81 -56.73
C ASP A 49 28.93 27.44 -56.90
N ASN A 50 28.86 26.92 -58.13
CA ASN A 50 28.24 25.64 -58.46
C ASN A 50 29.24 24.47 -58.49
N THR A 51 30.48 24.68 -58.06
CA THR A 51 31.50 23.62 -57.92
C THR A 51 31.50 23.11 -56.48
N GLN A 52 31.42 21.79 -56.29
CA GLN A 52 31.56 21.19 -54.97
C GLN A 52 33.04 20.91 -54.67
N SER A 53 33.62 21.66 -53.73
CA SER A 53 35.00 21.46 -53.30
C SER A 53 35.06 20.45 -52.15
N ALA A 54 36.07 19.57 -52.18
CA ALA A 54 36.30 18.59 -51.11
C ALA A 54 36.69 19.28 -49.77
N PRO A 55 36.31 18.71 -48.60
CA PRO A 55 35.53 17.50 -48.43
C PRO A 55 34.06 17.71 -48.82
N ASN A 56 33.48 16.70 -49.46
CA ASN A 56 32.08 16.71 -49.86
C ASN A 56 31.18 16.69 -48.61
N ALA A 57 30.05 17.37 -48.68
CA ALA A 57 29.10 17.38 -47.59
C ALA A 57 28.46 16.01 -47.39
N SER A 58 28.38 15.56 -46.14
CA SER A 58 27.73 14.31 -45.73
C SER A 58 27.05 14.50 -44.37
N GLY A 59 26.11 13.62 -44.03
CA GLY A 59 25.32 13.74 -42.79
C GLY A 59 24.21 14.79 -42.86
N CYS A 60 23.49 14.99 -41.75
CA CYS A 60 22.38 15.95 -41.59
C CYS A 60 21.37 15.99 -42.75
N SER A 61 21.00 14.83 -43.30
CA SER A 61 20.07 14.69 -44.43
C SER A 61 20.47 15.55 -45.64
N PHE A 62 21.76 15.57 -45.96
CA PHE A 62 22.28 16.24 -47.15
C PHE A 62 21.64 15.67 -48.42
N GLY A 63 21.00 16.55 -49.20
CA GLY A 63 20.30 16.21 -50.44
C GLY A 63 21.18 16.48 -51.66
N THR A 64 20.63 17.17 -52.66
CA THR A 64 21.37 17.52 -53.87
C THR A 64 22.13 18.83 -53.69
N PHE A 65 23.47 18.74 -53.71
CA PHE A 65 24.34 19.91 -53.85
C PHE A 65 23.94 20.77 -55.06
N ARG A 66 23.77 22.07 -54.86
CA ARG A 66 23.67 23.02 -55.97
C ARG A 66 24.78 24.04 -55.99
N ARG A 67 25.02 24.69 -54.85
CA ARG A 67 26.01 25.76 -54.72
C ARG A 67 26.63 25.81 -53.35
N GLU A 68 27.87 26.28 -53.21
CA GLU A 68 28.54 26.50 -51.92
C GLU A 68 29.18 27.87 -51.77
N GLY A 69 29.48 28.22 -50.52
CA GLY A 69 30.35 29.31 -50.14
C GLY A 69 31.10 28.97 -48.85
N TRP A 70 32.30 29.52 -48.72
CA TRP A 70 33.25 29.16 -47.68
C TRP A 70 33.56 30.33 -46.74
N TYR A 71 33.54 30.04 -45.45
CA TYR A 71 33.95 30.94 -44.36
C TYR A 71 34.97 30.22 -43.46
N SER A 72 35.75 30.96 -42.68
CA SER A 72 36.71 30.43 -41.72
C SER A 72 36.69 31.22 -40.41
N PHE A 73 37.14 30.63 -39.32
CA PHE A 73 37.41 31.32 -38.05
C PHE A 73 38.50 30.58 -37.27
N THR A 74 39.12 31.24 -36.29
CA THR A 74 40.17 30.65 -35.44
C THR A 74 39.74 30.67 -33.99
N VAL A 75 39.86 29.54 -33.30
CA VAL A 75 39.73 29.44 -31.85
C VAL A 75 41.13 29.54 -31.25
N THR A 76 41.34 30.52 -30.37
CA THR A 76 42.60 30.71 -29.62
C THR A 76 42.35 30.59 -28.13
N GLY A 77 43.19 29.83 -27.42
CA GLY A 77 43.03 29.62 -25.97
C GLY A 77 41.90 28.67 -25.57
N GLY A 78 41.47 27.79 -26.49
CA GLY A 78 40.40 26.82 -26.27
C GLY A 78 40.81 25.59 -25.43
N PRO A 79 39.84 24.73 -25.07
CA PRO A 79 38.54 24.59 -25.70
C PRO A 79 37.54 25.71 -25.38
N LEU A 80 36.85 26.23 -26.41
CA LEU A 80 35.75 27.20 -26.29
C LEU A 80 34.42 26.56 -26.69
N ASN A 81 33.33 26.91 -26.01
CA ASN A 81 31.98 26.58 -26.45
C ASN A 81 31.55 27.53 -27.57
N ILE A 82 31.47 27.02 -28.80
CA ILE A 82 31.21 27.80 -30.03
C ILE A 82 29.79 27.55 -30.53
N SER A 83 29.10 28.63 -30.91
CA SER A 83 27.84 28.58 -31.66
C SER A 83 27.99 29.30 -33.01
N ILE A 84 27.54 28.66 -34.08
CA ILE A 84 27.56 29.16 -35.46
C ILE A 84 26.12 29.23 -35.94
N ALA A 85 25.64 30.41 -36.32
CA ALA A 85 24.29 30.60 -36.82
C ALA A 85 24.33 31.30 -38.18
N ALA A 86 23.62 30.75 -39.17
CA ALA A 86 23.53 31.33 -40.51
C ALA A 86 22.07 31.44 -40.96
N ASN A 87 21.75 32.54 -41.63
CA ASN A 87 20.39 32.88 -42.08
C ASN A 87 20.39 33.10 -43.60
N ALA A 88 19.56 32.35 -44.32
CA ALA A 88 19.29 32.55 -45.74
C ALA A 88 17.88 33.11 -45.95
N THR A 89 17.71 34.00 -46.93
CA THR A 89 16.39 34.59 -47.25
C THR A 89 15.65 33.86 -48.37
N ASN A 90 16.33 32.96 -49.05
CA ASN A 90 15.79 32.08 -50.08
C ASN A 90 16.62 30.79 -50.14
N GLN A 91 16.06 29.73 -50.74
CA GLN A 91 16.74 28.43 -50.97
C GLN A 91 17.01 27.61 -49.69
N ASN A 92 17.36 26.34 -49.88
CA ASN A 92 17.62 25.42 -48.78
C ASN A 92 19.08 25.53 -48.29
N LEU A 93 19.31 26.23 -47.19
CA LEU A 93 20.58 26.40 -46.49
C LEU A 93 20.99 25.13 -45.71
N PHE A 94 22.20 24.64 -45.97
CA PHE A 94 22.90 23.60 -45.23
C PHE A 94 24.24 24.14 -44.72
N LEU A 95 24.60 23.84 -43.48
CA LEU A 95 25.90 24.18 -42.88
C LEU A 95 26.76 22.94 -42.68
N GLN A 96 28.04 23.05 -43.00
CA GLN A 96 29.07 22.06 -42.69
C GLN A 96 30.21 22.74 -41.91
N LEU A 97 30.50 22.26 -40.71
CA LEU A 97 31.66 22.70 -39.92
C LEU A 97 32.81 21.71 -40.09
N LEU A 98 33.98 22.22 -40.43
CA LEU A 98 35.19 21.46 -40.73
C LEU A 98 36.34 21.89 -39.80
N SER A 99 37.08 20.91 -39.29
CA SER A 99 38.41 21.14 -38.69
C SER A 99 39.46 21.19 -39.79
N SER A 100 40.58 21.84 -39.50
CA SER A 100 41.74 21.87 -40.38
C SER A 100 43.01 21.62 -39.59
N THR A 101 43.92 20.81 -40.12
CA THR A 101 45.22 20.54 -39.50
C THR A 101 46.22 21.67 -39.76
N SER A 102 46.09 22.38 -40.89
CA SER A 102 46.76 23.64 -41.20
C SER A 102 46.01 24.36 -42.32
N SER A 103 46.17 25.68 -42.50
CA SER A 103 45.37 26.50 -43.41
C SER A 103 45.00 25.81 -44.74
N CYS A 104 43.70 25.49 -44.91
CA CYS A 104 43.11 24.81 -46.08
C CYS A 104 43.73 23.43 -46.41
N THR A 105 44.14 22.67 -45.40
CA THR A 105 44.61 21.27 -45.53
C THR A 105 44.04 20.37 -44.43
N GLY A 106 44.00 19.06 -44.70
CA GLY A 106 43.54 18.05 -43.72
C GLY A 106 42.10 18.27 -43.23
N LEU A 107 41.23 18.78 -44.11
CA LEU A 107 39.87 19.15 -43.75
C LEU A 107 39.01 17.93 -43.43
N SER A 108 38.44 17.90 -42.23
CA SER A 108 37.51 16.85 -41.80
C SER A 108 36.23 17.46 -41.24
N GLN A 109 35.09 16.86 -41.56
CA GLN A 109 33.81 17.32 -40.99
C GLN A 109 33.73 17.00 -39.50
N ILE A 110 33.42 18.03 -38.71
CA ILE A 110 33.15 17.93 -37.27
C ILE A 110 31.64 17.79 -37.05
N ASN A 111 30.87 18.67 -37.70
CA ASN A 111 29.43 18.77 -37.49
C ASN A 111 28.74 19.35 -38.73
N CYS A 112 27.42 19.20 -38.83
CA CYS A 112 26.60 19.79 -39.88
C CYS A 112 25.24 20.25 -39.32
N ALA A 113 24.51 21.08 -40.07
CA ALA A 113 23.14 21.47 -39.75
C ALA A 113 22.31 21.69 -41.02
N ASN A 114 21.09 21.16 -41.02
CA ASN A 114 20.07 21.28 -42.07
C ASN A 114 18.73 20.80 -41.49
N THR A 115 18.29 21.52 -40.46
CA THR A 115 17.09 21.26 -39.68
C THR A 115 15.82 21.54 -40.47
N THR A 116 15.89 22.45 -41.45
CA THR A 116 14.77 22.80 -42.34
C THR A 116 15.14 22.56 -43.80
N THR A 117 14.40 21.70 -44.50
CA THR A 117 14.70 21.33 -45.89
C THR A 117 13.88 22.13 -46.92
N THR A 118 13.55 23.38 -46.61
CA THR A 118 12.65 24.19 -47.44
C THR A 118 13.41 24.99 -48.48
N ASN A 119 12.88 25.10 -49.69
CA ASN A 119 13.41 26.07 -50.67
C ASN A 119 12.83 27.46 -50.35
N GLY A 120 13.33 28.11 -49.30
CA GLY A 120 12.76 29.36 -48.74
C GLY A 120 13.70 30.10 -47.78
N ALA A 121 13.19 31.06 -47.02
CA ALA A 121 13.99 31.70 -45.97
C ALA A 121 14.15 30.75 -44.77
N GLN A 122 15.36 30.57 -44.26
CA GLN A 122 15.63 29.68 -43.12
C GLN A 122 16.91 29.99 -42.36
N THR A 123 17.02 29.42 -41.17
CA THR A 123 18.14 29.58 -40.23
C THR A 123 18.69 28.22 -39.85
N GLU A 124 20.01 28.06 -39.91
CA GLU A 124 20.69 26.85 -39.45
C GLU A 124 21.75 27.19 -38.41
N THR A 125 21.86 26.34 -37.39
CA THR A 125 22.74 26.57 -36.23
C THR A 125 23.54 25.31 -35.88
N ILE A 126 24.84 25.47 -35.59
CA ILE A 126 25.74 24.43 -35.04
C ILE A 126 26.27 24.93 -33.69
N SER A 127 26.15 24.14 -32.63
CA SER A 127 26.78 24.43 -31.33
C SER A 127 27.68 23.28 -30.89
N THR A 128 28.95 23.55 -30.58
CA THR A 128 29.95 22.52 -30.24
C THR A 128 31.17 23.13 -29.51
N THR A 129 31.88 22.32 -28.74
CA THR A 129 33.12 22.73 -28.06
C THR A 129 34.31 22.50 -28.98
N LEU A 130 35.07 23.56 -29.27
CA LEU A 130 36.19 23.52 -30.20
C LEU A 130 37.50 23.85 -29.49
N SER A 131 38.51 23.01 -29.68
CA SER A 131 39.89 23.24 -29.20
C SER A 131 40.57 24.38 -29.98
N ASN A 132 41.77 24.76 -29.53
CA ASN A 132 42.61 25.70 -30.27
C ASN A 132 42.86 25.21 -31.71
N GLY A 133 42.51 26.00 -32.72
CA GLY A 133 42.60 25.58 -34.11
C GLY A 133 41.89 26.48 -35.11
N ILE A 134 42.11 26.19 -36.40
CA ILE A 134 41.46 26.86 -37.53
C ILE A 134 40.31 26.00 -38.01
N TYR A 135 39.14 26.62 -38.17
CA TYR A 135 37.91 25.96 -38.56
C TYR A 135 37.32 26.62 -39.80
N TYR A 136 36.65 25.81 -40.61
CA TYR A 136 35.98 26.26 -41.84
C TYR A 136 34.50 25.94 -41.79
N ILE A 137 33.69 26.83 -42.35
CA ILE A 137 32.25 26.66 -42.47
C ILE A 137 31.91 26.67 -43.96
N LYS A 138 31.31 25.58 -44.45
CA LYS A 138 30.66 25.56 -45.76
C LYS A 138 29.18 25.87 -45.61
N VAL A 139 28.73 26.84 -46.40
CA VAL A 139 27.34 27.23 -46.55
C VAL A 139 26.87 26.72 -47.90
N ILE A 140 25.93 25.78 -47.91
CA ILE A 140 25.55 25.02 -49.11
C ILE A 140 24.07 25.24 -49.42
N ASN A 141 23.74 25.51 -50.68
CA ASN A 141 22.37 25.44 -51.18
C ASN A 141 22.06 23.99 -51.58
N ASN A 142 21.22 23.34 -50.77
CA ASN A 142 20.77 21.96 -50.88
C ASN A 142 19.37 21.84 -51.53
N GLY A 143 19.17 22.43 -52.70
CA GLY A 143 17.82 22.55 -53.27
C GLY A 143 17.76 22.92 -54.76
N SER A 144 17.14 24.06 -55.07
CA SER A 144 16.98 24.56 -56.45
C SER A 144 18.28 25.16 -57.00
N ASN A 145 18.51 25.06 -58.32
CA ASN A 145 19.72 25.56 -59.00
C ASN A 145 19.76 27.10 -59.20
N ASN A 146 19.31 27.87 -58.21
CA ASN A 146 19.44 29.34 -58.17
C ASN A 146 20.45 29.76 -57.10
N ASN A 147 20.94 31.01 -57.19
CA ASN A 147 21.79 31.58 -56.14
C ASN A 147 21.02 31.70 -54.82
N MET A 148 21.68 31.40 -53.71
CA MET A 148 21.12 31.55 -52.36
C MET A 148 21.66 32.84 -51.71
N THR A 149 20.78 33.65 -51.15
CA THR A 149 21.10 34.90 -50.48
C THR A 149 21.21 34.65 -48.99
N LEU A 150 22.41 34.82 -48.44
CA LEU A 150 22.73 34.70 -47.03
C LEU A 150 22.67 36.07 -46.36
N SER A 151 21.66 36.31 -45.53
CA SER A 151 21.50 37.58 -44.80
C SER A 151 22.46 37.72 -43.63
N SER A 152 22.86 36.62 -42.99
CA SER A 152 23.91 36.64 -41.96
C SER A 152 24.58 35.27 -41.75
N ILE A 153 25.82 35.29 -41.28
CA ILE A 153 26.53 34.16 -40.66
C ILE A 153 27.41 34.66 -39.52
N CYS A 154 27.16 34.17 -38.31
CA CYS A 154 27.79 34.62 -37.07
C CYS A 154 28.47 33.45 -36.37
N VAL A 155 29.60 33.72 -35.69
CA VAL A 155 30.28 32.78 -34.79
C VAL A 155 30.39 33.43 -33.42
N THR A 156 29.88 32.79 -32.37
CA THR A 156 29.86 33.32 -31.00
C THR A 156 30.40 32.31 -29.98
N SER A 157 30.88 32.81 -28.84
CA SER A 157 31.27 32.01 -27.67
C SER A 157 30.81 32.69 -26.38
N SER A 158 30.38 31.90 -25.39
CA SER A 158 29.98 32.38 -24.06
C SER A 158 31.15 32.32 -23.06
N SER A 159 31.38 33.39 -22.29
CA SER A 159 32.29 33.38 -21.14
C SER A 159 31.67 32.62 -19.96
N LEU A 160 32.49 31.94 -19.15
CA LEU A 160 32.02 31.30 -17.92
C LEU A 160 31.56 32.38 -16.92
N THR A 161 30.42 32.17 -16.27
CA THR A 161 29.91 33.11 -15.27
C THR A 161 30.78 33.14 -14.02
N ASN A 162 31.43 32.02 -13.70
CA ASN A 162 32.27 31.83 -12.53
C ASN A 162 33.78 31.86 -12.84
N ASP A 163 34.16 32.53 -13.91
CA ASP A 163 35.54 32.72 -14.35
C ASP A 163 36.34 33.65 -13.40
N ASN A 164 35.64 34.43 -12.58
CA ASN A 164 36.23 35.30 -11.56
C ASN A 164 35.43 35.16 -10.26
N CYS A 165 36.03 35.51 -9.12
CA CYS A 165 35.41 35.33 -7.80
C CYS A 165 34.07 36.10 -7.63
N THR A 166 33.84 37.17 -8.40
CA THR A 166 32.57 37.93 -8.36
C THR A 166 31.38 37.13 -8.89
N GLY A 167 31.63 36.10 -9.68
CA GLY A 167 30.63 35.17 -10.19
C GLY A 167 30.75 33.78 -9.60
N ALA A 168 31.42 33.64 -8.45
CA ALA A 168 31.61 32.37 -7.76
C ALA A 168 30.26 31.65 -7.52
N ILE A 169 30.20 30.37 -7.86
CA ILE A 169 29.00 29.55 -7.68
C ILE A 169 28.88 29.13 -6.21
N PRO A 170 27.76 29.40 -5.52
CA PRO A 170 27.55 28.93 -4.16
C PRO A 170 27.47 27.39 -4.10
N LEU A 171 28.29 26.79 -3.24
CA LEU A 171 28.23 25.38 -2.86
C LEU A 171 27.32 25.21 -1.65
N THR A 172 26.40 24.26 -1.74
CA THR A 172 25.61 23.81 -0.60
C THR A 172 26.44 22.86 0.27
N ILE A 173 26.53 23.16 1.56
CA ILE A 173 27.19 22.28 2.54
C ILE A 173 26.18 21.21 2.98
N ASN A 174 26.54 19.94 2.82
CA ASN A 174 25.69 18.80 3.16
C ASN A 174 26.31 17.93 4.26
N ALA A 175 25.51 17.05 4.88
CA ALA A 175 26.03 16.05 5.82
C ALA A 175 26.89 14.99 5.11
N THR A 176 26.53 14.66 3.87
CA THR A 176 27.23 13.67 3.03
C THR A 176 27.70 14.32 1.74
N CYS A 177 28.82 13.82 1.21
CA CYS A 177 29.43 14.38 0.02
C CYS A 177 28.67 13.91 -1.22
N ASN A 178 27.89 14.79 -1.82
CA ASN A 178 27.20 14.59 -3.08
C ASN A 178 27.88 15.43 -4.17
N TYR A 179 28.74 14.82 -4.98
CA TYR A 179 29.48 15.51 -6.02
C TYR A 179 28.56 16.05 -7.10
N THR A 180 28.69 17.35 -7.40
CA THR A 180 28.08 17.99 -8.57
C THR A 180 29.14 18.22 -9.63
N THR A 181 28.86 17.85 -10.88
CA THR A 181 29.83 17.96 -11.99
C THR A 181 29.81 19.35 -12.62
N TYR A 182 30.98 19.97 -12.73
CA TYR A 182 31.23 21.24 -13.40
C TYR A 182 32.37 21.09 -14.42
N SER A 183 32.63 22.15 -15.22
CA SER A 183 33.78 22.19 -16.14
C SER A 183 34.49 23.54 -16.05
N ASN A 184 35.81 23.53 -16.25
CA ASN A 184 36.59 24.75 -16.48
C ASN A 184 36.82 25.03 -17.98
N SER A 185 36.14 24.33 -18.89
CA SER A 185 36.25 24.60 -20.33
C SER A 185 35.87 26.04 -20.65
N SER A 186 36.72 26.76 -21.37
CA SER A 186 36.64 28.21 -21.63
C SER A 186 37.03 29.12 -20.44
N ALA A 187 37.60 28.57 -19.36
CA ALA A 187 38.10 29.37 -18.24
C ALA A 187 39.36 30.17 -18.62
N THR A 188 39.42 31.40 -18.16
CA THR A 188 40.55 32.31 -18.33
C THR A 188 41.18 32.66 -16.99
N ALA A 189 42.28 33.41 -17.01
CA ALA A 189 42.94 33.83 -15.79
C ALA A 189 42.13 34.87 -15.03
N SER A 190 41.90 34.58 -13.75
CA SER A 190 41.28 35.52 -12.81
C SER A 190 42.14 36.77 -12.59
N THR A 191 41.88 37.80 -13.40
CA THR A 191 42.55 39.11 -13.32
C THR A 191 41.62 40.22 -12.83
N THR A 192 40.33 39.95 -12.62
CA THR A 192 39.32 40.97 -12.34
C THR A 192 38.48 40.58 -11.11
N PRO A 193 38.23 41.48 -10.12
CA PRO A 193 38.63 42.89 -10.04
C PRO A 193 40.11 43.12 -9.68
N SER A 194 40.83 42.09 -9.24
CA SER A 194 42.29 42.08 -9.08
C SER A 194 42.80 40.65 -9.18
N THR A 195 44.10 40.46 -9.47
CA THR A 195 44.73 39.14 -9.38
C THR A 195 44.69 38.64 -7.93
N PRO A 196 44.13 37.45 -7.64
CA PRO A 196 44.12 36.88 -6.30
C PRO A 196 45.54 36.48 -5.86
N PRO A 197 45.82 36.44 -4.54
CA PRO A 197 47.11 35.97 -4.03
C PRO A 197 47.48 34.59 -4.60
N ASP A 198 48.75 34.41 -4.98
CA ASP A 198 49.22 33.13 -5.54
C ASP A 198 49.16 32.04 -4.47
N PRO A 199 48.43 30.93 -4.73
CA PRO A 199 48.25 29.90 -3.73
C PRO A 199 49.43 28.91 -3.62
N ASN A 200 50.44 28.99 -4.50
CA ASN A 200 51.68 28.20 -4.47
C ASN A 200 51.51 26.66 -4.43
N CYS A 201 50.38 26.12 -4.88
CA CYS A 201 50.21 24.67 -5.08
C CYS A 201 49.64 24.35 -6.48
N ALA A 202 49.71 23.08 -6.90
CA ALA A 202 49.08 22.56 -8.12
C ALA A 202 49.41 23.28 -9.45
N THR A 203 50.62 23.85 -9.59
CA THR A 203 51.17 24.48 -10.82
C THR A 203 50.13 25.22 -11.68
N TYR A 204 49.53 26.28 -11.12
CA TYR A 204 48.54 27.10 -11.81
C TYR A 204 49.15 27.87 -13.00
N LEU A 205 48.51 27.77 -14.18
CA LEU A 205 49.00 28.35 -15.44
C LEU A 205 47.94 29.16 -16.22
N GLY A 206 46.76 29.43 -15.64
CA GLY A 206 45.85 30.45 -16.16
C GLY A 206 44.36 30.14 -16.07
N GLY A 207 43.84 28.98 -16.44
CA GLY A 207 42.40 28.74 -16.44
C GLY A 207 41.89 28.35 -15.05
N ASP A 208 41.06 29.18 -14.43
CA ASP A 208 40.44 28.89 -13.13
C ASP A 208 38.95 29.22 -13.05
N VAL A 209 38.25 28.51 -12.17
CA VAL A 209 36.84 28.71 -11.88
C VAL A 209 36.61 28.86 -10.38
N TRP A 210 35.58 29.61 -10.02
CA TRP A 210 35.31 30.02 -8.65
C TRP A 210 33.99 29.47 -8.09
N PHE A 211 34.04 29.14 -6.82
CA PHE A 211 32.92 28.71 -5.99
C PHE A 211 32.95 29.46 -4.65
N SER A 212 31.89 29.39 -3.87
CA SER A 212 31.85 29.98 -2.53
C SER A 212 30.96 29.17 -1.59
N PHE A 213 31.15 29.31 -0.28
CA PHE A 213 30.20 28.80 0.71
C PHE A 213 30.18 29.71 1.94
N THR A 214 29.09 29.63 2.70
CA THR A 214 28.98 30.29 4.01
C THR A 214 29.30 29.30 5.11
N VAL A 215 30.21 29.68 6.01
CA VAL A 215 30.65 28.83 7.13
C VAL A 215 29.44 28.51 8.04
N PRO A 216 29.16 27.22 8.31
CA PRO A 216 28.05 26.81 9.17
C PRO A 216 28.35 27.15 10.66
N PRO A 217 27.34 27.12 11.55
CA PRO A 217 27.54 27.35 12.98
C PRO A 217 28.60 26.47 13.64
N SER A 218 28.79 25.24 13.13
CA SER A 218 29.83 24.32 13.61
C SER A 218 31.26 24.84 13.41
N GLY A 219 31.47 25.82 12.53
CA GLY A 219 32.81 26.28 12.13
C GLY A 219 33.62 25.22 11.37
N ASN A 220 33.01 24.09 11.00
CA ASN A 220 33.68 22.93 10.42
C ASN A 220 33.21 22.71 8.97
N VAL A 221 34.12 22.72 8.01
CA VAL A 221 33.81 22.48 6.59
C VAL A 221 34.90 21.65 5.92
N THR A 222 34.49 20.73 5.08
CA THR A 222 35.30 19.99 4.12
C THR A 222 34.81 20.28 2.70
N VAL A 223 35.68 20.62 1.77
CA VAL A 223 35.36 20.63 0.33
C VAL A 223 36.24 19.56 -0.32
N ASP A 224 35.60 18.63 -1.02
CA ASP A 224 36.23 17.47 -1.64
C ASP A 224 35.93 17.47 -3.15
N MET A 225 36.89 17.04 -3.96
CA MET A 225 36.76 16.96 -5.42
C MET A 225 36.82 15.52 -5.92
N GLN A 226 36.14 15.25 -7.02
CA GLN A 226 36.08 13.95 -7.70
C GLN A 226 36.54 14.09 -9.15
N THR A 227 37.27 13.09 -9.65
CA THR A 227 37.74 13.02 -11.03
C THR A 227 36.58 13.07 -12.03
N GLY A 228 36.67 13.93 -13.03
CA GLY A 228 35.88 13.87 -14.25
C GLY A 228 36.79 13.59 -15.46
N THR A 229 36.66 14.35 -16.54
CA THR A 229 37.68 14.33 -17.62
C THR A 229 38.96 15.08 -17.24
N MET A 230 38.87 15.99 -16.26
CA MET A 230 40.03 16.49 -15.52
C MET A 230 40.32 15.49 -14.40
N THR A 231 41.52 14.91 -14.42
CA THR A 231 41.95 13.87 -13.48
C THR A 231 42.97 14.37 -12.45
N ASP A 232 43.41 15.62 -12.58
CA ASP A 232 44.45 16.24 -11.77
C ASP A 232 44.12 17.74 -11.61
N ALA A 233 43.85 18.19 -10.37
CA ALA A 233 43.29 19.51 -10.10
C ALA A 233 43.76 20.11 -8.78
N GLY A 234 43.97 21.43 -8.78
CA GLY A 234 44.30 22.23 -7.60
C GLY A 234 43.12 23.03 -7.04
N MET A 235 43.10 23.23 -5.72
CA MET A 235 42.12 24.04 -5.00
C MET A 235 42.78 25.00 -4.02
N ALA A 236 42.26 26.23 -3.94
CA ALA A 236 42.63 27.19 -2.88
C ALA A 236 41.40 27.87 -2.26
N TRP A 237 41.44 28.10 -0.95
CA TRP A 237 40.41 28.83 -0.20
C TRP A 237 40.89 30.23 0.15
N TYR A 238 40.00 31.21 0.03
CA TYR A 238 40.26 32.61 0.34
C TYR A 238 39.16 33.21 1.22
N THR A 239 39.55 34.17 2.06
CA THR A 239 38.64 35.02 2.84
C THR A 239 38.71 36.48 2.36
N GLY A 240 37.74 37.30 2.78
CA GLY A 240 37.67 38.72 2.43
C GLY A 240 36.68 38.98 1.30
N THR A 241 36.90 40.05 0.53
CA THR A 241 36.04 40.44 -0.60
C THR A 241 36.82 40.35 -1.91
N CYS A 242 36.12 40.08 -3.00
CA CYS A 242 36.70 40.13 -4.35
C CYS A 242 37.40 41.47 -4.61
N GLY A 243 38.71 41.42 -4.89
CA GLY A 243 39.57 42.60 -5.02
C GLY A 243 40.55 42.80 -3.86
N SER A 244 40.32 42.12 -2.72
CA SER A 244 41.17 42.15 -1.53
C SER A 244 41.14 40.82 -0.78
N LEU A 245 41.26 39.72 -1.52
CA LEU A 245 41.23 38.36 -0.97
C LEU A 245 42.52 38.03 -0.20
N SER A 246 42.40 37.25 0.87
CA SER A 246 43.51 36.66 1.62
C SER A 246 43.48 35.14 1.49
N LEU A 247 44.62 34.53 1.16
CA LEU A 247 44.74 33.07 1.04
C LEU A 247 44.62 32.41 2.42
N LEU A 248 43.75 31.42 2.54
CA LEU A 248 43.56 30.62 3.75
C LEU A 248 44.32 29.29 3.66
N GLU A 249 44.19 28.60 2.52
CA GLU A 249 44.83 27.29 2.27
C GLU A 249 44.86 26.96 0.78
N CYS A 250 45.80 26.10 0.37
CA CYS A 250 45.85 25.47 -0.94
C CYS A 250 46.09 23.97 -0.79
N ASN A 251 45.49 23.18 -1.67
CA ASN A 251 45.69 21.74 -1.77
C ASN A 251 45.73 21.29 -3.24
N ASP A 252 46.43 20.19 -3.51
CA ASP A 252 46.64 19.59 -4.85
C ASP A 252 46.05 18.17 -4.87
N ASP A 253 46.65 17.23 -4.13
CA ASP A 253 46.30 15.81 -4.11
C ASP A 253 45.72 15.33 -2.76
N GLY A 254 44.93 16.16 -2.08
CA GLY A 254 44.42 15.85 -0.73
C GLY A 254 43.23 14.88 -0.69
N SER A 255 42.54 14.67 -1.81
CA SER A 255 41.36 13.80 -1.89
C SER A 255 41.73 12.33 -1.96
N THR A 256 40.79 11.47 -1.57
CA THR A 256 40.86 10.03 -1.85
C THR A 256 40.52 9.70 -3.30
N ASN A 257 40.00 10.65 -4.08
CA ASN A 257 39.61 10.47 -5.47
C ASN A 257 40.77 10.70 -6.45
N GLY A 258 41.93 10.06 -6.22
CA GLY A 258 43.12 10.25 -7.06
C GLY A 258 43.80 11.61 -6.84
N SER A 259 44.35 12.20 -7.90
CA SER A 259 45.07 13.49 -7.88
C SER A 259 44.13 14.71 -7.80
N MET A 260 43.11 14.61 -6.96
CA MET A 260 42.11 15.67 -6.79
C MET A 260 42.30 16.34 -5.44
N SER A 261 41.93 17.62 -5.36
CA SER A 261 42.08 18.39 -4.13
C SER A 261 41.00 18.13 -3.09
N LYS A 262 41.39 18.23 -1.81
CA LYS A 262 40.49 18.26 -0.65
C LYS A 262 41.03 19.20 0.42
N ILE A 263 40.17 20.04 0.98
CA ILE A 263 40.50 20.91 2.11
C ILE A 263 39.48 20.69 3.23
N THR A 264 39.95 20.46 4.45
CA THR A 264 39.14 20.34 5.68
C THR A 264 39.63 21.34 6.72
N ARG A 265 38.71 22.17 7.25
CA ARG A 265 39.00 23.18 8.29
C ARG A 265 37.98 23.11 9.43
N THR A 266 38.46 23.40 10.63
CA THR A 266 37.66 23.59 11.85
C THR A 266 37.90 24.98 12.43
N GLY A 267 37.01 25.44 13.33
CA GLY A 267 37.14 26.74 14.00
C GLY A 267 36.99 27.96 13.09
N LEU A 268 36.36 27.82 11.93
CA LEU A 268 36.03 28.94 11.06
C LEU A 268 34.93 29.79 11.70
N THR A 269 35.00 31.11 11.50
CA THR A 269 33.97 32.04 12.01
C THR A 269 32.64 31.78 11.32
N SER A 270 31.62 31.38 12.11
CA SER A 270 30.24 31.17 11.63
C SER A 270 29.72 32.37 10.84
N GLY A 271 29.04 32.10 9.72
CA GLY A 271 28.48 33.14 8.85
C GLY A 271 29.49 33.81 7.90
N ALA A 272 30.79 33.55 8.03
CA ALA A 272 31.77 34.08 7.08
C ALA A 272 31.64 33.42 5.70
N THR A 273 31.91 34.18 4.62
CA THR A 273 31.98 33.65 3.25
C THR A 273 33.39 33.24 2.91
N ILE A 274 33.57 32.00 2.43
CA ILE A 274 34.81 31.48 1.89
C ILE A 274 34.68 31.37 0.37
N TYR A 275 35.70 31.83 -0.36
CA TYR A 275 35.81 31.67 -1.80
C TYR A 275 36.75 30.51 -2.13
N VAL A 276 36.29 29.59 -2.97
CA VAL A 276 37.00 28.37 -3.39
C VAL A 276 37.39 28.52 -4.86
N ARG A 277 38.68 28.53 -5.13
CA ARG A 277 39.29 28.65 -6.46
C ARG A 277 39.78 27.29 -6.94
N ILE A 278 39.48 26.93 -8.18
CA ILE A 278 39.80 25.60 -8.74
C ILE A 278 40.44 25.73 -10.12
N TRP A 279 41.48 24.95 -10.40
CA TRP A 279 42.12 24.87 -11.71
C TRP A 279 42.62 23.44 -11.99
N GLY A 280 42.82 23.11 -13.27
CA GLY A 280 43.46 21.85 -13.66
C GLY A 280 44.98 21.95 -13.59
N TYR A 281 45.66 20.90 -13.14
CA TYR A 281 47.13 20.83 -13.13
C TYR A 281 47.68 21.06 -14.55
N ASN A 282 48.73 21.87 -14.68
CA ASN A 282 49.32 22.29 -15.96
C ASN A 282 48.32 22.93 -16.96
N ASN A 283 47.30 23.64 -16.47
CA ASN A 283 46.25 24.26 -17.29
C ASN A 283 45.44 23.26 -18.12
N THR A 284 45.17 22.09 -17.54
CA THR A 284 44.27 21.11 -18.16
C THR A 284 42.82 21.58 -18.06
N TYR A 285 42.02 21.21 -19.06
CA TYR A 285 40.60 21.55 -19.14
C TYR A 285 39.77 20.27 -19.17
N GLY A 286 38.65 20.27 -18.45
CA GLY A 286 37.79 19.11 -18.37
C GLY A 286 36.63 19.30 -17.42
N THR A 287 35.91 18.22 -17.16
CA THR A 287 34.89 18.15 -16.12
C THR A 287 35.50 17.66 -14.81
N PHE A 288 34.94 18.09 -13.69
CA PHE A 288 35.29 17.63 -12.34
C PHE A 288 34.04 17.63 -11.45
N GLY A 289 34.01 16.75 -10.46
CA GLY A 289 33.02 16.77 -9.39
C GLY A 289 33.50 17.58 -8.19
N ILE A 290 32.61 18.30 -7.52
CA ILE A 290 32.89 18.98 -6.24
C ILE A 290 31.71 18.84 -5.28
N CYS A 291 32.01 18.67 -3.99
CA CYS A 291 31.02 18.71 -2.91
C CYS A 291 31.58 19.53 -1.73
N ALA A 292 30.69 20.06 -0.88
CA ALA A 292 31.04 20.60 0.42
C ALA A 292 30.28 19.83 1.50
N THR A 293 30.97 19.45 2.57
CA THR A 293 30.40 18.75 3.71
C THR A 293 30.82 19.37 5.04
N THR A 294 30.03 19.12 6.08
CA THR A 294 30.44 19.25 7.47
C THR A 294 30.34 17.87 8.10
N PRO A 295 31.22 17.47 9.05
CA PRO A 295 30.89 16.40 9.99
C PRO A 295 29.48 16.64 10.51
N ASN A 296 28.73 15.56 10.78
CA ASN A 296 27.29 15.59 11.03
C ASN A 296 26.90 16.23 12.38
N THR A 297 27.48 17.39 12.68
CA THR A 297 27.04 18.41 13.63
C THR A 297 26.40 19.55 12.85
N SER A 298 25.55 19.22 11.87
CA SER A 298 24.52 20.15 11.43
C SER A 298 23.60 20.35 12.62
N ILE A 299 23.92 21.29 13.50
CA ILE A 299 22.90 22.02 14.22
C ILE A 299 22.21 22.91 13.16
N THR A 300 21.43 22.26 12.30
CA THR A 300 20.12 22.78 11.91
C THR A 300 19.15 22.29 12.98
N CYS A 301 19.41 22.65 14.23
CA CYS A 301 18.27 22.78 15.11
C CYS A 301 17.48 23.98 14.59
N THR A 302 16.18 23.85 14.57
CA THR A 302 15.35 25.04 14.49
C THR A 302 15.38 25.63 15.89
N GLN A 303 15.65 26.93 16.02
CA GLN A 303 15.41 27.61 17.30
C GLN A 303 14.01 27.23 17.77
N GLY A 304 13.90 26.83 19.02
CA GLY A 304 12.66 26.33 19.57
C GLY A 304 11.47 27.24 19.27
N ASP A 305 10.29 26.68 19.02
CA ASP A 305 9.06 27.45 18.74
C ASP A 305 8.33 27.89 20.02
N SER A 306 8.89 27.56 21.17
CA SER A 306 8.30 27.67 22.50
C SER A 306 7.03 26.84 22.69
N GLN A 307 6.85 25.75 21.93
CA GLN A 307 5.73 24.82 22.08
C GLN A 307 6.25 23.46 22.57
N GLY A 308 5.87 23.06 23.79
CA GLY A 308 6.23 21.76 24.32
C GLY A 308 5.19 20.69 24.05
N THR A 309 5.60 19.43 24.10
CA THR A 309 4.83 18.30 23.57
C THR A 309 4.11 17.45 24.63
N THR A 310 4.27 17.77 25.92
CA THR A 310 3.67 16.98 27.01
C THR A 310 2.41 17.64 27.58
N THR A 311 1.58 16.82 28.21
CA THR A 311 0.47 17.24 29.07
C THR A 311 0.73 16.87 30.55
N LEU A 312 1.76 16.05 30.83
CA LEU A 312 1.88 15.27 32.07
C LEU A 312 2.25 16.07 33.32
N GLY A 313 2.67 17.32 33.20
CA GLY A 313 3.05 18.17 34.34
C GLY A 313 2.05 19.29 34.63
N CYS A 314 0.94 19.35 33.89
CA CYS A 314 -0.04 20.42 33.99
C CYS A 314 -1.37 19.94 34.56
N PRO A 315 -2.17 20.86 35.15
CA PRO A 315 -3.49 20.54 35.63
C PRO A 315 -4.32 19.96 34.47
N SER A 316 -4.95 18.81 34.72
CA SER A 316 -5.76 18.11 33.73
C SER A 316 -6.74 17.20 34.44
N VAL A 317 -7.89 16.96 33.81
CA VAL A 317 -8.80 15.89 34.18
C VAL A 317 -9.13 15.07 32.94
N THR A 318 -9.25 13.76 33.10
CA THR A 318 -9.67 12.83 32.05
C THR A 318 -10.69 11.88 32.66
N SER A 319 -11.92 11.94 32.14
CA SER A 319 -13.10 11.27 32.64
C SER A 319 -13.63 10.26 31.62
N GLY A 320 -14.12 9.12 32.09
CA GLY A 320 -14.61 8.05 31.22
C GLY A 320 -15.22 6.90 32.00
N GLY A 321 -15.48 5.78 31.33
CA GLY A 321 -15.80 4.54 32.03
C GLY A 321 -14.61 4.02 32.83
N LEU A 322 -14.90 3.32 33.93
CA LEU A 322 -13.89 2.73 34.81
C LEU A 322 -12.87 1.89 34.02
N ASN A 323 -11.57 2.20 34.18
CA ASN A 323 -10.46 1.58 33.44
C ASN A 323 -10.48 1.78 31.91
N LEU A 324 -11.24 2.75 31.39
CA LEU A 324 -11.31 3.04 29.93
C LEU A 324 -10.44 4.22 29.49
N SER A 325 -9.58 4.74 30.38
CA SER A 325 -8.58 5.78 30.08
C SER A 325 -9.18 7.01 29.37
N GLY A 326 -10.32 7.50 29.86
CA GLY A 326 -11.02 8.66 29.29
C GLY A 326 -11.97 8.35 28.14
N SER A 327 -12.15 7.07 27.76
CA SER A 327 -13.17 6.71 26.76
C SER A 327 -14.54 6.60 27.40
N ASP A 328 -15.56 6.98 26.64
CA ASP A 328 -16.96 6.74 27.00
C ASP A 328 -17.22 5.24 27.24
N PRO A 329 -18.08 4.88 28.19
CA PRO A 329 -18.52 3.50 28.33
C PRO A 329 -19.29 2.99 27.12
N ASP A 330 -19.24 1.68 26.89
CA ASP A 330 -20.04 1.04 25.84
C ASP A 330 -21.53 1.36 26.00
N PRO A 331 -22.28 1.58 24.89
CA PRO A 331 -23.72 1.80 24.94
C PRO A 331 -24.44 0.70 25.73
N ILE A 332 -25.26 1.10 26.70
CA ILE A 332 -26.06 0.18 27.49
C ILE A 332 -27.26 -0.25 26.64
N SER A 333 -27.31 -1.55 26.33
CA SER A 333 -28.43 -2.15 25.62
C SER A 333 -29.74 -2.04 26.40
N CYS A 334 -30.85 -1.85 25.68
CA CYS A 334 -32.22 -1.97 26.18
C CYS A 334 -32.53 -3.29 26.90
N SER A 335 -31.73 -4.34 26.66
CA SER A 335 -31.86 -5.63 27.35
C SER A 335 -30.94 -5.78 28.57
N ALA A 336 -30.17 -4.75 28.94
CA ALA A 336 -29.32 -4.79 30.11
C ALA A 336 -30.16 -4.91 31.39
N THR A 337 -29.70 -5.72 32.34
CA THR A 337 -30.36 -5.93 33.64
C THR A 337 -30.22 -4.72 34.57
N SER A 338 -29.31 -3.79 34.25
CA SER A 338 -29.02 -2.56 34.97
C SER A 338 -28.52 -1.50 34.00
N THR A 339 -28.78 -0.23 34.30
CA THR A 339 -28.16 0.92 33.63
C THR A 339 -27.04 1.54 34.45
N CYS A 340 -26.70 0.94 35.59
CA CYS A 340 -25.65 1.44 36.46
C CYS A 340 -24.26 1.13 35.89
N ILE A 341 -23.40 2.14 35.84
CA ILE A 341 -22.04 2.04 35.37
C ILE A 341 -21.11 2.87 36.24
N ASP A 342 -19.88 2.39 36.39
CA ASP A 342 -18.83 3.10 37.11
C ASP A 342 -18.11 4.04 36.15
N LEU A 343 -18.07 5.31 36.54
CA LEU A 343 -17.26 6.35 35.90
C LEU A 343 -16.02 6.61 36.73
N GLU A 344 -14.95 7.01 36.06
CA GLU A 344 -13.67 7.33 36.67
C GLU A 344 -13.13 8.63 36.08
N ALA A 345 -12.51 9.45 36.92
CA ALA A 345 -11.75 10.62 36.53
C ALA A 345 -10.33 10.49 37.06
N THR A 346 -9.37 10.69 36.16
CA THR A 346 -7.94 10.69 36.45
C THR A 346 -7.39 12.10 36.28
N TYR A 347 -6.59 12.54 37.25
CA TYR A 347 -6.05 13.90 37.32
C TYR A 347 -4.77 13.93 38.16
N LEU A 348 -3.99 15.01 38.04
CA LEU A 348 -2.82 15.19 38.91
C LEU A 348 -3.29 15.54 40.32
N ASN A 349 -2.97 14.71 41.32
CA ASN A 349 -3.20 15.03 42.71
C ASN A 349 -2.01 15.82 43.25
N LEU A 350 -2.25 17.07 43.67
CA LEU A 350 -1.22 17.99 44.13
C LEU A 350 -1.42 18.35 45.60
N GLY A 351 -0.30 18.45 46.32
CA GLY A 351 -0.23 19.02 47.67
C GLY A 351 0.37 20.42 47.72
N GLU A 352 0.38 21.02 48.91
CA GLU A 352 1.15 22.22 49.20
C GLU A 352 2.65 21.98 48.94
N THR A 353 3.40 23.02 48.57
CA THR A 353 4.83 22.91 48.23
C THR A 353 5.75 22.88 49.45
N THR A 354 5.25 22.51 50.64
CA THR A 354 6.03 22.43 51.89
C THR A 354 6.95 21.21 51.94
N SER A 355 6.66 20.19 51.13
CA SER A 355 7.45 18.98 50.90
C SER A 355 7.27 18.50 49.47
N TYR A 356 8.16 17.61 49.02
CA TYR A 356 8.11 17.01 47.69
C TYR A 356 8.39 15.51 47.77
N LEU A 357 7.61 14.73 47.03
CA LEU A 357 7.94 13.34 46.68
C LEU A 357 8.77 13.32 45.42
N VAL A 358 9.55 12.24 45.23
CA VAL A 358 10.28 11.97 44.00
C VAL A 358 9.92 10.60 43.46
N GLU A 359 9.65 10.53 42.16
CA GLU A 359 9.32 9.30 41.46
C GLU A 359 10.03 9.22 40.11
N SER A 360 10.32 7.99 39.67
CA SER A 360 10.83 7.75 38.32
C SER A 360 9.68 7.84 37.33
N ILE A 361 9.90 8.54 36.21
CA ILE A 361 8.91 8.69 35.14
C ILE A 361 9.48 8.16 33.82
N PRO A 362 8.62 7.82 32.84
CA PRO A 362 9.08 7.51 31.49
C PRO A 362 9.91 8.67 30.90
N TYR A 363 11.01 8.35 30.22
CA TYR A 363 11.84 9.34 29.54
C TYR A 363 11.13 9.89 28.31
N GLN A 364 10.39 10.98 28.50
CA GLN A 364 9.66 11.74 27.47
C GLN A 364 9.86 13.24 27.70
N PRO A 365 11.04 13.79 27.37
CA PRO A 365 11.34 15.20 27.57
C PRO A 365 10.33 16.08 26.80
N PRO A 366 9.79 17.14 27.43
CA PRO A 366 8.69 17.92 26.87
C PRO A 366 9.14 18.89 25.78
N TYR A 367 10.44 19.00 25.54
CA TYR A 367 11.04 19.95 24.62
C TYR A 367 12.43 19.47 24.15
N GLN A 368 13.01 20.17 23.18
CA GLN A 368 14.36 19.89 22.71
C GLN A 368 15.44 20.31 23.72
N PHE A 369 16.57 19.60 23.76
CA PHE A 369 17.71 19.92 24.63
C PHE A 369 18.59 21.03 24.04
N ASN A 370 18.73 21.05 22.72
CA ASN A 370 19.55 22.02 22.00
C ASN A 370 18.71 23.20 21.51
N CYS A 371 19.38 24.31 21.23
CA CYS A 371 18.84 25.47 20.53
C CYS A 371 17.63 26.13 21.16
N LEU A 372 17.67 26.17 22.48
CA LEU A 372 16.81 27.00 23.28
C LEU A 372 17.03 28.48 22.95
N LYS A 373 15.95 29.28 22.98
CA LYS A 373 15.99 30.69 22.58
C LYS A 373 17.01 31.54 23.34
N ASN A 374 17.28 31.21 24.60
CA ASN A 374 18.12 32.02 25.49
C ASN A 374 19.35 31.22 25.93
N PRO A 375 20.46 31.27 25.18
CA PRO A 375 21.70 30.61 25.59
C PRO A 375 22.32 31.33 26.80
N VAL A 376 22.88 30.57 27.73
CA VAL A 376 23.61 31.03 28.92
C VAL A 376 24.94 30.29 29.01
N SER A 377 25.90 30.78 29.81
CA SER A 377 27.22 30.15 29.98
C SER A 377 27.98 29.83 28.67
N VAL A 378 27.72 30.63 27.62
CA VAL A 378 28.28 30.39 26.28
C VAL A 378 29.81 30.50 26.32
N ASN A 379 30.49 29.40 26.02
CA ASN A 379 31.94 29.27 26.04
C ASN A 379 32.59 29.67 27.38
N THR A 380 31.84 29.61 28.49
CA THR A 380 32.32 30.07 29.81
C THR A 380 31.97 29.03 30.86
N ASP A 381 33.01 28.60 31.57
CA ASP A 381 32.92 27.60 32.63
C ASP A 381 32.64 28.25 34.01
N ASP A 382 32.07 27.47 34.94
CA ASP A 382 31.81 27.84 36.34
C ASP A 382 31.12 29.21 36.56
N ILE A 383 30.02 29.48 35.87
CA ILE A 383 29.36 30.79 35.88
C ILE A 383 27.84 30.73 36.09
N TRP A 384 27.32 31.68 36.87
CA TRP A 384 25.88 31.94 36.98
C TRP A 384 25.36 32.81 35.83
N SER A 385 24.20 32.45 35.29
CA SER A 385 23.51 33.19 34.23
C SER A 385 23.08 34.61 34.63
N PRO A 386 22.64 35.45 33.69
CA PRO A 386 21.76 36.59 34.02
C PRO A 386 20.50 36.13 34.76
N ILE A 387 19.87 37.03 35.53
CA ILE A 387 18.59 36.76 36.21
C ILE A 387 17.52 36.44 35.17
N ILE A 388 16.80 35.34 35.38
CA ILE A 388 15.69 34.87 34.55
C ILE A 388 14.39 35.23 35.26
N ASN A 389 13.53 36.00 34.59
CA ASN A 389 12.21 36.35 35.11
C ASN A 389 11.18 35.31 34.66
N LEU A 390 10.50 34.68 35.61
CA LEU A 390 9.38 33.79 35.37
C LEU A 390 8.11 34.64 35.22
N PRO A 391 7.29 34.42 34.18
CA PRO A 391 6.05 35.17 34.00
C PRO A 391 4.89 34.58 34.83
N PHE A 392 5.22 33.72 35.80
CA PHE A 392 4.34 33.06 36.75
C PHE A 392 5.06 32.92 38.09
N GLU A 393 4.28 32.74 39.14
CA GLU A 393 4.78 32.46 40.48
C GLU A 393 5.04 30.96 40.60
N PHE A 394 6.27 30.59 40.97
CA PHE A 394 6.69 29.22 41.24
C PHE A 394 6.91 29.04 42.73
N CYS A 395 6.13 28.16 43.35
CA CYS A 395 6.22 27.90 44.78
C CYS A 395 7.14 26.73 45.06
N PHE A 396 8.10 26.91 45.95
CA PHE A 396 9.14 25.92 46.24
C PHE A 396 9.48 25.96 47.73
N TYR A 397 9.31 24.82 48.42
CA TYR A 397 9.46 24.68 49.87
C TYR A 397 8.72 25.74 50.70
N GLY A 398 7.46 26.05 50.31
CA GLY A 398 6.59 26.99 51.00
C GLY A 398 6.84 28.48 50.71
N ASN A 399 7.86 28.80 49.94
CA ASN A 399 8.15 30.16 49.47
C ASN A 399 7.70 30.33 48.02
N THR A 400 7.54 31.58 47.57
CA THR A 400 7.10 31.93 46.22
C THR A 400 8.20 32.71 45.49
N TYR A 401 8.51 32.29 44.26
CA TYR A 401 9.56 32.86 43.44
C TYR A 401 9.07 33.17 42.03
N ASN A 402 9.53 34.28 41.47
CA ASN A 402 9.33 34.65 40.07
C ASN A 402 10.64 34.99 39.37
N GLN A 403 11.77 34.68 39.99
CA GLN A 403 13.12 34.89 39.47
C GLN A 403 14.02 33.72 39.84
N CYS A 404 14.94 33.35 38.95
CA CYS A 404 15.95 32.32 39.21
C CYS A 404 17.25 32.59 38.42
N LEU A 405 18.29 31.82 38.75
CA LEU A 405 19.57 31.75 38.03
C LEU A 405 19.83 30.31 37.59
N ILE A 406 20.50 30.15 36.45
CA ILE A 406 21.00 28.86 35.94
C ILE A 406 22.52 28.86 36.06
N GLY A 407 23.08 27.80 36.66
CA GLY A 407 24.52 27.58 36.75
C GLY A 407 25.05 26.77 35.57
N SER A 408 26.31 26.97 35.18
CA SER A 408 27.00 26.15 34.18
C SER A 408 26.94 24.66 34.49
N ASN A 409 26.94 24.28 35.77
CA ASN A 409 27.15 22.92 36.27
C ASN A 409 25.85 22.12 36.55
N GLY A 410 24.75 22.37 35.84
CA GLY A 410 23.54 21.53 35.97
C GLY A 410 22.56 21.91 37.09
N VAL A 411 22.50 23.18 37.50
CA VAL A 411 21.74 23.67 38.66
C VAL A 411 20.88 24.90 38.35
N ILE A 412 19.72 25.01 38.99
CA ILE A 412 18.89 26.22 39.09
C ILE A 412 18.84 26.66 40.55
N THR A 413 19.03 27.95 40.83
CA THR A 413 18.87 28.50 42.19
C THR A 413 17.84 29.62 42.25
N PHE A 414 17.09 29.67 43.34
CA PHE A 414 16.23 30.80 43.71
C PHE A 414 16.93 31.74 44.72
N ASP A 415 18.10 31.38 45.25
CA ASP A 415 18.91 32.27 46.09
C ASP A 415 19.73 33.25 45.24
N ILE A 416 19.04 34.26 44.74
CA ILE A 416 19.62 35.38 43.98
C ILE A 416 20.19 36.49 44.88
N THR A 417 20.17 36.29 46.21
CA THR A 417 20.69 37.26 47.18
C THR A 417 22.16 36.99 47.45
N ASN A 418 22.53 35.71 47.61
CA ASN A 418 23.90 35.29 47.86
C ASN A 418 24.66 34.87 46.59
N ASN A 419 23.96 34.68 45.47
CA ASN A 419 24.54 34.40 44.15
C ASN A 419 24.11 35.47 43.15
N LEU A 420 25.05 36.11 42.44
CA LEU A 420 24.76 37.17 41.47
C LEU A 420 25.13 36.75 40.04
N PRO A 421 24.54 37.38 39.00
CA PRO A 421 24.93 37.15 37.62
C PRO A 421 26.43 37.34 37.37
N GLY A 422 27.06 36.31 36.81
CA GLY A 422 28.50 36.31 36.53
C GLY A 422 29.39 35.93 37.71
N ASP A 423 28.84 35.69 38.90
CA ASP A 423 29.58 35.06 40.00
C ASP A 423 29.95 33.62 39.64
N THR A 424 30.93 33.07 40.36
CA THR A 424 31.37 31.69 40.19
C THR A 424 30.29 30.71 40.64
N CYS A 425 29.90 29.79 39.76
CA CYS A 425 29.06 28.64 40.10
C CYS A 425 29.97 27.49 40.55
N GLY A 426 29.96 27.14 41.83
CA GLY A 426 30.77 26.04 42.35
C GLY A 426 30.45 24.68 41.70
N TRP A 427 31.36 23.73 41.85
CA TRP A 427 31.29 22.39 41.26
C TRP A 427 31.77 21.29 42.22
N SER A 428 32.72 21.61 43.11
CA SER A 428 33.32 20.66 44.05
C SER A 428 32.52 20.59 45.35
N PHE A 429 32.13 19.38 45.75
CA PHE A 429 31.40 19.11 46.99
C PHE A 429 31.73 17.71 47.52
N ASN A 430 31.47 17.49 48.81
CA ASN A 430 31.68 16.20 49.50
C ASN A 430 30.58 15.90 50.54
N ALA A 431 29.35 16.33 50.25
CA ALA A 431 28.20 16.16 51.13
C ALA A 431 26.98 15.62 50.37
N ASN A 432 26.01 15.08 51.12
CA ASN A 432 24.69 14.69 50.63
C ASN A 432 23.68 15.82 50.90
N LEU A 433 22.70 15.98 50.01
CA LEU A 433 21.52 16.80 50.29
C LEU A 433 20.60 16.09 51.31
N PRO A 434 19.88 16.85 52.17
CA PRO A 434 20.00 18.30 52.33
C PRO A 434 21.27 18.69 53.11
N VAL A 435 21.88 19.83 52.76
CA VAL A 435 23.07 20.37 53.42
C VAL A 435 22.95 21.89 53.53
N SER A 436 23.51 22.47 54.61
CA SER A 436 23.59 23.92 54.79
C SER A 436 25.04 24.38 54.91
N GLY A 437 25.34 25.53 54.28
CA GLY A 437 26.63 26.21 54.31
C GLY A 437 27.70 25.58 53.42
N ASP A 438 27.31 24.75 52.45
CA ASP A 438 28.24 24.19 51.46
C ASP A 438 28.53 25.23 50.35
N ASN A 439 29.75 25.22 49.81
CA ASN A 439 30.18 26.21 48.81
C ASN A 439 29.62 25.95 47.40
N SER A 440 29.17 24.71 47.12
CA SER A 440 28.72 24.29 45.78
C SER A 440 27.31 23.71 45.79
N LEU A 441 26.92 23.00 46.86
CA LEU A 441 25.54 22.55 47.07
C LEU A 441 24.70 23.68 47.67
N ILE A 442 24.50 24.73 46.88
CA ILE A 442 23.82 25.99 47.26
C ILE A 442 22.40 25.72 47.77
N GLU A 443 22.00 26.37 48.86
CA GLU A 443 20.63 26.31 49.36
C GLU A 443 19.60 26.84 48.34
N ASN A 444 18.32 26.55 48.57
CA ASN A 444 17.22 27.04 47.72
C ASN A 444 17.36 26.69 46.23
N SER A 445 17.84 25.49 45.94
CA SER A 445 18.27 25.10 44.59
C SER A 445 17.70 23.76 44.13
N ILE A 446 17.64 23.61 42.81
CA ILE A 446 17.24 22.43 42.06
C ILE A 446 18.45 21.92 41.28
N PHE A 447 18.86 20.71 41.58
CA PHE A 447 20.01 20.04 40.99
C PHE A 447 19.52 18.99 39.99
N GLY A 448 19.78 19.22 38.69
CA GLY A 448 19.40 18.31 37.62
C GLY A 448 20.35 17.12 37.58
N VAL A 449 21.55 17.33 37.04
CA VAL A 449 22.73 16.52 37.35
C VAL A 449 23.80 17.53 37.70
N PHE A 450 23.91 17.85 38.99
CA PHE A 450 24.91 18.81 39.43
C PHE A 450 26.26 18.11 39.60
N HIS A 451 27.19 18.45 38.72
CA HIS A 451 28.55 17.93 38.63
C HIS A 451 29.39 18.86 37.76
N ASP A 452 30.68 18.63 37.72
CA ASP A 452 31.63 19.49 37.02
C ASP A 452 31.67 19.19 35.50
N ILE A 453 31.23 20.16 34.70
CA ILE A 453 31.19 20.12 33.22
C ILE A 453 31.77 21.42 32.67
N ASP A 454 32.35 21.39 31.48
CA ASP A 454 33.09 22.53 30.90
C ASP A 454 32.43 23.05 29.60
N PRO A 455 31.44 23.96 29.69
CA PRO A 455 30.88 24.66 28.54
C PRO A 455 31.88 25.49 27.72
N SER A 456 33.11 25.73 28.21
CA SER A 456 34.15 26.42 27.43
C SER A 456 34.74 25.56 26.30
N LYS A 457 34.49 24.25 26.32
CA LYS A 457 35.05 23.29 25.34
C LYS A 457 34.06 22.85 24.28
N GLY A 458 32.76 23.06 24.50
CA GLY A 458 31.71 22.72 23.55
C GLY A 458 30.34 22.57 24.21
N GLY A 459 29.36 22.13 23.41
CA GLY A 459 27.99 21.97 23.86
C GLY A 459 27.19 23.28 23.94
N GLU A 460 25.96 23.17 24.42
CA GLU A 460 25.04 24.29 24.57
C GLU A 460 24.42 24.27 25.98
N VAL A 461 24.35 25.44 26.62
CA VAL A 461 23.55 25.65 27.82
C VAL A 461 22.55 26.75 27.53
N GLY A 462 21.28 26.54 27.87
CA GLY A 462 20.25 27.52 27.56
C GLY A 462 18.96 27.29 28.32
N TRP A 463 18.03 28.22 28.14
CA TRP A 463 16.69 28.10 28.67
C TRP A 463 15.64 28.68 27.73
N GLU A 464 14.40 28.22 27.91
CA GLU A 464 13.25 28.71 27.20
C GLU A 464 11.97 28.58 28.02
N LEU A 465 11.09 29.59 27.92
CA LEU A 465 9.73 29.47 28.40
C LEU A 465 8.89 28.87 27.29
N ILE A 466 8.25 27.74 27.58
CA ILE A 466 7.43 27.00 26.63
C ILE A 466 5.96 27.07 27.05
N THR A 467 5.06 26.96 26.08
CA THR A 467 3.64 26.68 26.28
C THR A 467 3.39 25.23 25.89
N LEU A 468 2.77 24.47 26.79
CA LEU A 468 2.47 23.06 26.58
C LEU A 468 1.12 22.88 25.89
N ASN A 469 0.82 21.66 25.45
CA ASN A 469 -0.40 21.35 24.70
C ASN A 469 -1.70 21.72 25.43
N THR A 470 -1.69 21.75 26.77
CA THR A 470 -2.84 22.14 27.59
C THR A 470 -2.92 23.65 27.87
N GLY A 471 -1.96 24.44 27.36
CA GLY A 471 -1.91 25.90 27.52
C GLY A 471 -1.15 26.40 28.75
N CYS A 472 -0.82 25.53 29.71
CA CYS A 472 0.09 25.86 30.81
C CYS A 472 1.51 26.19 30.30
N ARG A 473 2.25 27.02 31.03
CA ARG A 473 3.65 27.34 30.70
C ARG A 473 4.61 26.50 31.51
N ALA A 474 5.84 26.36 31.02
CA ALA A 474 6.93 25.82 31.79
C ALA A 474 8.24 26.53 31.47
N LEU A 475 9.16 26.59 32.44
CA LEU A 475 10.56 26.90 32.17
C LEU A 475 11.29 25.60 31.83
N VAL A 476 11.97 25.56 30.71
CA VAL A 476 12.93 24.50 30.35
C VAL A 476 14.33 25.07 30.41
N ALA A 477 15.21 24.47 31.20
CA ALA A 477 16.65 24.71 31.20
C ALA A 477 17.37 23.45 30.76
N SER A 478 18.36 23.55 29.87
CA SER A 478 19.06 22.38 29.34
C SER A 478 20.55 22.61 29.12
N TRP A 479 21.30 21.53 29.29
CA TRP A 479 22.70 21.35 28.95
C TRP A 479 22.76 20.25 27.89
N ASN A 480 23.21 20.55 26.68
CA ASN A 480 23.25 19.61 25.56
C ASN A 480 24.66 19.42 25.03
N ASP A 481 25.11 18.17 24.99
CA ASP A 481 26.42 17.75 24.50
C ASP A 481 27.58 18.54 25.16
N VAL A 482 27.45 18.87 26.45
CA VAL A 482 28.47 19.64 27.19
C VAL A 482 29.61 18.69 27.61
N PRO A 483 30.87 18.99 27.26
CA PRO A 483 32.03 18.21 27.68
C PRO A 483 32.19 18.15 29.21
N MET A 484 32.64 17.01 29.72
CA MET A 484 33.10 16.90 31.12
C MET A 484 34.47 17.58 31.29
N TYR A 485 34.71 18.18 32.46
CA TYR A 485 35.87 19.04 32.69
C TYR A 485 37.23 18.33 32.48
N GLU A 486 37.43 17.14 33.06
CA GLU A 486 38.70 16.41 32.93
C GLU A 486 38.77 15.67 31.57
N GLU A 487 37.69 14.97 31.20
CA GLU A 487 37.57 14.25 29.93
C GLU A 487 36.64 14.94 28.94
N ASN A 488 37.17 15.92 28.20
CA ASN A 488 36.41 16.71 27.22
C ASN A 488 35.84 15.91 26.01
N SER A 489 36.14 14.62 25.90
CA SER A 489 35.50 13.70 24.95
C SER A 489 34.24 13.03 25.49
N SER A 490 34.07 13.01 26.81
CA SER A 490 32.88 12.50 27.50
C SER A 490 31.87 13.63 27.61
N LEU A 491 30.63 13.39 27.18
CA LEU A 491 29.58 14.41 27.09
C LEU A 491 28.49 14.18 28.15
N TYR A 492 27.84 15.26 28.53
CA TYR A 492 26.64 15.29 29.36
C TYR A 492 25.49 15.98 28.61
N THR A 493 24.31 15.38 28.68
CA THR A 493 23.08 16.02 28.21
C THR A 493 21.95 15.83 29.23
N GLY A 494 21.42 16.93 29.75
CA GLY A 494 20.32 16.95 30.72
C GLY A 494 19.44 18.20 30.66
N MET A 495 18.29 18.13 31.33
CA MET A 495 17.24 19.15 31.30
C MET A 495 16.50 19.21 32.64
N ILE A 496 16.14 20.42 33.08
CA ILE A 496 15.26 20.70 34.22
C ILE A 496 14.02 21.43 33.70
N VAL A 497 12.84 21.02 34.14
CA VAL A 497 11.54 21.60 33.74
C VAL A 497 10.78 22.04 34.98
N LEU A 498 10.33 23.30 35.00
CA LEU A 498 9.49 23.87 36.06
C LEU A 498 8.10 24.17 35.51
N TYR A 499 7.09 23.44 35.96
CA TYR A 499 5.71 23.60 35.47
C TYR A 499 4.97 24.70 36.22
N GLU A 500 4.33 25.59 35.47
CA GLU A 500 3.43 26.62 36.00
C GLU A 500 2.23 25.97 36.70
N ASN A 501 1.73 26.62 37.76
CA ASN A 501 0.61 26.22 38.62
C ASN A 501 0.86 24.97 39.47
N THR A 502 1.34 23.87 38.88
CA THR A 502 1.51 22.60 39.60
C THR A 502 2.72 22.59 40.52
N ASN A 503 3.72 23.43 40.23
CA ASN A 503 5.03 23.44 40.89
C ASN A 503 5.75 22.09 40.83
N VAL A 504 5.35 21.23 39.90
CA VAL A 504 6.05 19.99 39.58
C VAL A 504 7.39 20.35 38.94
N ILE A 505 8.42 19.61 39.32
CA ILE A 505 9.77 19.73 38.78
C ILE A 505 10.11 18.41 38.10
N GLU A 506 10.65 18.47 36.90
CA GLU A 506 11.16 17.27 36.24
C GLU A 506 12.61 17.44 35.84
N VAL A 507 13.35 16.34 35.94
CA VAL A 507 14.73 16.23 35.50
C VAL A 507 14.81 15.13 34.45
N TYR A 508 15.28 15.47 33.26
CA TYR A 508 15.52 14.52 32.17
C TYR A 508 17.03 14.43 31.90
N ILE A 509 17.54 13.20 31.85
CA ILE A 509 18.96 12.89 31.64
C ILE A 509 19.03 12.05 30.36
N LYS A 510 19.42 12.69 29.25
CA LYS A 510 19.64 11.97 27.99
C LYS A 510 20.88 11.09 28.12
N GLU A 511 21.95 11.66 28.67
CA GLU A 511 23.16 10.93 29.01
C GLU A 511 23.94 11.60 30.15
N LYS A 512 24.48 10.78 31.04
CA LYS A 512 25.59 11.15 31.94
C LYS A 512 26.60 10.02 31.90
N ASN A 513 27.83 10.35 31.56
CA ASN A 513 28.95 9.43 31.55
C ASN A 513 29.76 9.48 32.87
N ILE A 514 30.69 8.52 33.03
CA ILE A 514 31.67 8.53 34.13
C ILE A 514 32.95 9.15 33.58
N ASP A 515 33.42 10.22 34.23
CA ASP A 515 34.75 10.80 33.97
C ASP A 515 35.80 10.03 34.80
N ASN A 516 36.70 9.28 34.15
CA ASN A 516 37.66 8.45 34.89
C ASN A 516 39.07 8.24 34.31
N LEU A 517 39.40 8.74 33.10
CA LEU A 517 40.73 8.78 32.43
C LEU A 517 41.84 7.80 32.90
N GLY A 518 41.51 6.56 33.26
CA GLY A 518 42.43 5.56 33.79
C GLY A 518 43.21 5.90 35.08
N ALA A 519 42.92 7.00 35.80
CA ALA A 519 43.74 7.46 36.94
C ALA A 519 42.98 7.78 38.25
N GLY A 520 41.65 7.75 38.23
CA GLY A 520 40.78 8.10 39.37
C GLY A 520 39.50 8.78 38.86
N THR A 521 38.45 8.91 39.68
CA THR A 521 37.23 9.62 39.30
C THR A 521 37.38 11.12 39.61
N TRP A 522 37.19 11.99 38.62
CA TRP A 522 37.16 13.44 38.81
C TRP A 522 36.13 13.81 39.89
N ASN A 523 36.50 14.72 40.81
CA ASN A 523 35.66 15.16 41.94
C ASN A 523 35.01 14.00 42.73
N ASP A 524 35.76 12.91 42.94
CA ASP A 524 35.31 11.64 43.56
C ASP A 524 34.12 10.97 42.85
N GLY A 525 33.77 11.43 41.65
CA GLY A 525 32.59 10.99 40.89
C GLY A 525 31.26 11.54 41.42
N ASN A 526 31.31 12.55 42.29
CA ASN A 526 30.15 13.12 42.95
C ASN A 526 29.23 13.82 41.93
N ALA A 527 27.95 13.44 41.94
CA ALA A 527 26.91 14.03 41.10
C ALA A 527 25.55 13.89 41.78
N VAL A 528 24.72 14.94 41.74
CA VAL A 528 23.42 14.94 42.45
C VAL A 528 22.23 15.29 41.56
N VAL A 529 21.13 14.56 41.75
CA VAL A 529 19.78 14.86 41.22
C VAL A 529 18.86 15.04 42.43
N GLY A 530 18.46 16.28 42.72
CA GLY A 530 17.68 16.58 43.93
C GLY A 530 17.32 18.04 44.09
N ILE A 531 16.63 18.35 45.18
CA ILE A 531 16.14 19.68 45.53
C ILE A 531 16.31 19.93 47.03
N GLN A 532 16.55 21.18 47.43
CA GLN A 532 16.58 21.54 48.85
C GLN A 532 16.05 22.95 49.12
N ASN A 533 15.55 23.15 50.34
CA ASN A 533 14.95 24.41 50.77
C ASN A 533 15.99 25.51 51.07
N GLU A 534 15.50 26.71 51.38
CA GLU A 534 16.31 27.91 51.66
C GLU A 534 17.26 27.79 52.85
N THR A 535 16.98 26.88 53.79
CA THR A 535 17.83 26.66 54.97
C THR A 535 18.76 25.45 54.84
N GLY A 536 18.68 24.69 53.73
CA GLY A 536 19.45 23.46 53.57
C GLY A 536 19.12 22.37 54.60
N THR A 537 17.92 22.39 55.19
CA THR A 537 17.49 21.43 56.23
C THR A 537 16.44 20.44 55.75
N ILE A 538 15.77 20.74 54.63
CA ILE A 538 14.78 19.88 54.00
C ILE A 538 15.19 19.72 52.54
N GLY A 539 15.22 18.48 52.05
CA GLY A 539 15.53 18.20 50.66
C GLY A 539 14.98 16.84 50.24
N THR A 540 14.81 16.69 48.93
CA THR A 540 14.33 15.46 48.29
C THR A 540 15.32 15.10 47.19
N VAL A 541 15.79 13.86 47.16
CA VAL A 541 16.81 13.38 46.21
C VAL A 541 16.32 12.15 45.48
N ALA A 542 16.61 12.05 44.18
CA ALA A 542 16.30 10.84 43.43
C ALA A 542 17.08 9.64 44.01
N PRO A 543 16.48 8.44 44.07
CA PRO A 543 17.13 7.24 44.59
C PRO A 543 18.48 6.94 43.93
N ASN A 544 19.54 6.80 44.74
CA ASN A 544 20.92 6.55 44.30
C ASN A 544 21.51 7.67 43.41
N ARG A 545 21.07 8.91 43.62
CA ARG A 545 21.54 10.12 42.93
C ARG A 545 21.86 11.25 43.91
N ASN A 546 22.21 10.93 45.16
CA ASN A 546 22.70 11.92 46.12
C ASN A 546 24.22 12.12 45.98
N GLY A 547 24.74 13.21 46.55
CA GLY A 547 26.11 13.67 46.28
C GLY A 547 27.24 12.69 46.62
N LEU A 548 27.06 11.83 47.62
CA LEU A 548 28.02 10.80 48.06
C LEU A 548 27.62 9.37 47.64
N ASP A 549 26.59 9.23 46.81
CA ASP A 549 26.27 7.93 46.23
C ASP A 549 27.38 7.47 45.27
N PRO A 550 27.56 6.15 45.05
CA PRO A 550 28.58 5.66 44.13
C PRO A 550 28.47 6.30 42.75
N ASN A 551 29.61 6.66 42.16
CA ASN A 551 29.67 7.25 40.82
C ASN A 551 28.86 6.43 39.80
N TRP A 552 28.05 7.11 38.99
CA TRP A 552 27.02 6.50 38.16
C TRP A 552 27.06 7.05 36.73
N ALA A 553 26.62 6.20 35.79
CA ALA A 553 26.38 6.56 34.40
C ALA A 553 24.95 6.15 34.03
N VAL A 554 24.30 6.92 33.17
CA VAL A 554 22.92 6.64 32.74
C VAL A 554 22.63 7.21 31.36
N THR A 555 21.63 6.64 30.69
CA THR A 555 21.06 7.15 29.45
C THR A 555 19.55 7.09 29.51
N ASN A 556 18.86 8.13 29.02
CA ASN A 556 17.40 8.22 28.96
C ASN A 556 16.71 7.94 30.31
N GLU A 557 17.12 8.66 31.36
CA GLU A 557 16.52 8.60 32.69
C GLU A 557 15.72 9.87 32.99
N ALA A 558 14.61 9.75 33.71
CA ALA A 558 13.81 10.89 34.11
C ALA A 558 13.21 10.74 35.51
N TRP A 559 13.16 11.86 36.23
CA TRP A 559 12.68 11.96 37.60
C TRP A 559 11.69 13.12 37.72
N ARG A 560 10.63 12.91 38.50
CA ARG A 560 9.61 13.92 38.79
C ARG A 560 9.57 14.19 40.29
N PHE A 561 9.58 15.46 40.66
CA PHE A 561 9.33 15.94 42.01
C PHE A 561 7.95 16.57 42.07
N VAL A 562 7.06 16.00 42.88
CA VAL A 562 5.66 16.43 43.03
C VAL A 562 5.46 17.02 44.41
N PRO A 563 4.86 18.22 44.55
CA PRO A 563 4.46 18.76 45.84
C PRO A 563 3.58 17.78 46.64
N ASP A 564 3.98 17.49 47.88
CA ASP A 564 3.37 16.45 48.73
C ASP A 564 2.99 16.99 50.12
N GLY A 565 2.70 18.28 50.23
CA GLY A 565 2.07 18.84 51.42
C GLY A 565 0.59 18.46 51.52
N ASN A 566 -0.19 19.21 52.31
CA ASN A 566 -1.63 18.98 52.38
C ASN A 566 -2.28 19.10 50.99
N SER A 567 -3.25 18.24 50.66
CA SER A 567 -3.88 18.26 49.33
C SER A 567 -4.52 19.61 49.05
N ILE A 568 -4.26 20.14 47.85
CA ILE A 568 -4.86 21.34 47.29
C ILE A 568 -5.87 21.02 46.18
N THR A 569 -6.19 19.74 45.99
CA THR A 569 -6.97 19.24 44.86
C THR A 569 -8.31 18.69 45.34
N SER A 570 -9.40 18.99 44.63
CA SER A 570 -10.72 18.42 44.91
C SER A 570 -11.51 18.16 43.63
N ILE A 571 -12.25 17.06 43.56
CA ILE A 571 -13.10 16.69 42.43
C ILE A 571 -14.60 16.81 42.78
N THR A 572 -15.40 17.27 41.81
CA THR A 572 -16.86 17.25 41.84
C THR A 572 -17.40 16.74 40.50
N TRP A 573 -18.37 15.82 40.54
CA TRP A 573 -19.05 15.32 39.34
C TRP A 573 -20.44 15.94 39.20
N TYR A 574 -20.77 16.33 37.98
CA TYR A 574 -22.06 16.91 37.61
C TYR A 574 -22.78 16.03 36.58
N GLU A 575 -24.10 15.89 36.72
CA GLU A 575 -24.97 15.35 35.66
C GLU A 575 -25.34 16.45 34.66
N GLY A 576 -24.97 16.25 33.39
CA GLY A 576 -25.11 17.21 32.30
C GLY A 576 -23.77 17.73 31.82
N SER A 577 -23.80 18.40 30.66
CA SER A 577 -22.63 19.10 30.12
C SER A 577 -22.33 20.36 30.95
N GLY A 578 -21.05 20.54 31.30
CA GLY A 578 -20.57 21.55 32.23
C GLY A 578 -21.03 21.37 33.68
N THR A 579 -20.88 22.43 34.47
CA THR A 579 -21.02 22.39 35.94
C THR A 579 -22.33 22.97 36.47
N SER A 580 -23.30 23.20 35.58
CA SER A 580 -24.63 23.73 35.94
C SER A 580 -25.61 22.64 36.44
N GLY A 581 -25.22 21.38 36.29
CA GLY A 581 -25.99 20.19 36.61
C GLY A 581 -26.12 19.85 38.09
N LEU A 582 -26.77 18.71 38.38
CA LEU A 582 -26.83 18.15 39.73
C LEU A 582 -25.47 17.55 40.10
N ILE A 583 -24.97 17.79 41.31
CA ILE A 583 -23.78 17.12 41.82
C ILE A 583 -24.11 15.65 42.13
N VAL A 584 -23.41 14.72 41.48
CA VAL A 584 -23.62 13.27 41.60
C VAL A 584 -22.52 12.54 42.37
N GLY A 585 -21.39 13.21 42.64
CA GLY A 585 -20.32 12.65 43.47
C GLY A 585 -19.13 13.61 43.65
N ASN A 586 -18.21 13.23 44.53
CA ASN A 586 -17.02 14.01 44.88
C ASN A 586 -15.79 13.13 45.12
N THR A 587 -15.78 11.96 44.47
CA THR A 587 -14.70 10.97 44.51
C THR A 587 -14.22 10.69 43.09
N ASP A 588 -13.01 10.15 42.96
CA ASP A 588 -12.37 9.85 41.67
C ASP A 588 -13.20 8.87 40.84
N GLN A 589 -13.92 7.98 41.51
CA GLN A 589 -14.84 7.03 40.92
C GLN A 589 -16.25 7.23 41.48
N ILE A 590 -17.26 7.17 40.61
CA ILE A 590 -18.67 7.26 40.95
C ILE A 590 -19.48 6.17 40.25
N ASN A 591 -20.59 5.74 40.84
CA ASN A 591 -21.53 4.83 40.21
C ASN A 591 -22.81 5.60 39.86
N VAL A 592 -23.20 5.62 38.59
CA VAL A 592 -24.37 6.34 38.09
C VAL A 592 -25.28 5.41 37.29
N CYS A 593 -26.60 5.62 37.38
CA CYS A 593 -27.60 4.77 36.72
C CYS A 593 -28.55 5.59 35.85
N PRO A 594 -28.08 6.16 34.71
CA PRO A 594 -28.93 6.97 33.84
C PRO A 594 -30.08 6.13 33.24
N THR A 595 -31.22 6.78 32.98
CA THR A 595 -32.39 6.15 32.35
C THR A 595 -32.56 6.50 30.87
N SER A 596 -31.77 7.46 30.40
CA SER A 596 -31.61 7.89 29.01
C SER A 596 -30.16 8.23 28.76
N THR A 597 -29.75 8.40 27.49
CA THR A 597 -28.39 8.89 27.19
C THR A 597 -28.11 10.17 27.97
N THR A 598 -27.04 10.17 28.77
CA THR A 598 -26.72 11.24 29.73
C THR A 598 -25.22 11.50 29.73
N THR A 599 -24.85 12.77 29.64
CA THR A 599 -23.46 13.23 29.79
C THR A 599 -23.20 13.59 31.24
N TYR A 600 -21.99 13.29 31.73
CA TYR A 600 -21.50 13.62 33.06
C TYR A 600 -20.21 14.42 32.92
N THR A 601 -20.03 15.44 33.77
CA THR A 601 -18.85 16.31 33.77
C THR A 601 -18.07 16.11 35.06
N ALA A 602 -16.78 15.79 34.97
CA ALA A 602 -15.86 15.82 36.10
C ALA A 602 -15.18 17.19 36.17
N GLU A 603 -15.32 17.91 37.28
CA GLU A 603 -14.61 19.16 37.56
C GLU A 603 -13.56 18.91 38.64
N VAL A 604 -12.30 19.22 38.34
CA VAL A 604 -11.19 19.18 39.29
C VAL A 604 -10.74 20.60 39.59
N THR A 605 -10.72 20.96 40.87
CA THR A 605 -10.32 22.27 41.37
C THR A 605 -8.97 22.19 42.08
N TYR A 606 -8.08 23.14 41.77
CA TYR A 606 -6.76 23.31 42.37
C TYR A 606 -6.66 24.66 43.10
N GLN A 607 -6.30 24.63 44.38
CA GLN A 607 -6.03 25.83 45.20
C GLN A 607 -4.54 26.16 45.18
N LEU A 608 -4.13 27.06 44.29
CA LEU A 608 -2.72 27.37 44.05
C LEU A 608 -2.15 28.23 45.18
N CYS A 609 -0.85 28.10 45.43
CA CYS A 609 -0.13 28.81 46.50
C CYS A 609 -0.20 30.35 46.45
N GLY A 610 -0.49 30.95 45.29
CA GLY A 610 -0.74 32.40 45.13
C GLY A 610 -2.16 32.84 45.52
N GLY A 611 -3.00 31.94 46.03
CA GLY A 611 -4.41 32.19 46.36
C GLY A 611 -5.35 32.15 45.14
N ALA A 612 -4.83 31.84 43.96
CA ALA A 612 -5.63 31.62 42.76
C ALA A 612 -6.27 30.23 42.76
N THR A 613 -7.46 30.13 42.20
CA THR A 613 -8.14 28.85 41.98
C THR A 613 -8.12 28.54 40.48
N LEU A 614 -7.74 27.31 40.13
CA LEU A 614 -7.81 26.78 38.78
C LEU A 614 -8.79 25.60 38.74
N THR A 615 -9.56 25.50 37.66
CA THR A 615 -10.55 24.43 37.46
C THR A 615 -10.36 23.80 36.08
N GLU A 616 -10.28 22.48 36.04
CA GLU A 616 -10.28 21.69 34.81
C GLU A 616 -11.55 20.87 34.74
N ILE A 617 -12.14 20.76 33.55
CA ILE A 617 -13.34 19.94 33.31
C ILE A 617 -13.10 18.96 32.17
N ASP A 618 -13.73 17.79 32.28
CA ASP A 618 -13.86 16.84 31.18
C ASP A 618 -15.23 16.15 31.24
N GLU A 619 -15.69 15.65 30.11
CA GLU A 619 -17.03 15.08 29.97
C GLU A 619 -16.98 13.63 29.47
N THR A 620 -17.87 12.80 30.01
CA THR A 620 -18.12 11.44 29.51
C THR A 620 -19.60 11.20 29.31
N THR A 621 -19.97 10.48 28.26
CA THR A 621 -21.36 10.20 27.90
C THR A 621 -21.68 8.72 28.03
N ILE A 622 -22.74 8.43 28.80
CA ILE A 622 -23.33 7.10 28.87
C ILE A 622 -24.48 7.06 27.86
N THR A 623 -24.37 6.19 26.86
CA THR A 623 -25.42 5.99 25.85
C THR A 623 -26.40 4.90 26.31
N ILE A 624 -27.70 5.20 26.30
CA ILE A 624 -28.77 4.22 26.57
C ILE A 624 -29.54 3.96 25.27
N ASN A 625 -29.48 2.73 24.75
CA ASN A 625 -30.29 2.33 23.60
C ASN A 625 -31.72 2.07 24.08
N SER A 626 -32.62 3.03 23.89
CA SER A 626 -34.04 2.89 24.25
C SER A 626 -34.77 1.94 23.29
N ASN A 627 -35.86 1.32 23.74
CA ASN A 627 -36.72 0.52 22.86
C ASN A 627 -37.28 1.37 21.70
N LYS A 628 -37.31 0.79 20.49
CA LYS A 628 -38.10 1.29 19.37
C LYS A 628 -39.45 0.61 19.36
N VAL A 629 -40.48 1.35 19.74
CA VAL A 629 -41.84 0.83 19.87
C VAL A 629 -42.66 1.26 18.67
N TRP A 630 -43.31 0.30 18.02
CA TRP A 630 -44.26 0.58 16.95
C TRP A 630 -45.53 1.22 17.50
N VAL A 631 -45.94 2.35 16.93
CA VAL A 631 -47.19 3.06 17.27
C VAL A 631 -48.19 3.10 16.11
N GLY A 632 -47.74 2.89 14.86
CA GLY A 632 -48.63 2.80 13.68
C GLY A 632 -49.50 4.04 13.46
N SER A 633 -49.01 5.21 13.84
CA SER A 633 -49.80 6.45 13.92
C SER A 633 -50.15 7.04 12.56
N VAL A 634 -49.41 6.70 11.50
CA VAL A 634 -49.60 7.21 10.15
C VAL A 634 -50.17 6.15 9.22
N ASN A 635 -49.51 4.99 9.11
CA ASN A 635 -49.88 3.87 8.25
C ASN A 635 -49.17 2.57 8.70
N SER A 636 -49.28 1.50 7.92
CA SER A 636 -48.64 0.21 8.22
C SER A 636 -47.19 0.08 7.74
N ASP A 637 -46.61 1.10 7.10
CA ASP A 637 -45.27 1.01 6.51
C ASP A 637 -44.19 1.03 7.60
N TRP A 638 -43.44 -0.08 7.72
CA TRP A 638 -42.30 -0.21 8.64
C TRP A 638 -41.28 0.92 8.49
N ASN A 639 -41.04 1.36 7.25
CA ASN A 639 -39.98 2.32 6.92
C ASN A 639 -40.41 3.78 7.14
N ASN A 640 -41.63 4.03 7.60
CA ASN A 640 -42.06 5.36 7.96
C ASN A 640 -41.65 5.69 9.41
N ALA A 641 -40.65 6.55 9.55
CA ALA A 641 -40.09 6.98 10.85
C ALA A 641 -41.13 7.49 11.87
N ASN A 642 -42.26 8.03 11.40
CA ASN A 642 -43.31 8.57 12.26
C ASN A 642 -44.24 7.47 12.86
N ASN A 643 -44.11 6.22 12.39
CA ASN A 643 -44.79 5.08 13.00
C ASN A 643 -44.04 4.50 14.21
N TRP A 644 -42.90 5.07 14.59
CA TRP A 644 -42.04 4.61 15.69
C TRP A 644 -41.93 5.65 16.80
N THR A 645 -41.80 5.19 18.05
CA THR A 645 -41.41 6.01 19.19
C THR A 645 -40.19 5.42 19.90
N PRO A 646 -39.13 6.23 20.17
CA PRO A 646 -38.91 7.57 19.64
C PRO A 646 -38.87 7.60 18.11
N THR A 647 -39.20 8.73 17.47
CA THR A 647 -39.26 8.87 16.01
C THR A 647 -37.97 8.38 15.33
N GLY A 648 -38.12 7.65 14.22
CA GLY A 648 -37.01 7.05 13.47
C GLY A 648 -37.17 5.54 13.32
N VAL A 649 -36.82 5.02 12.15
CA VAL A 649 -36.92 3.58 11.82
C VAL A 649 -35.90 2.79 12.66
N PRO A 650 -36.22 1.58 13.15
CA PRO A 650 -35.29 0.77 13.91
C PRO A 650 -34.01 0.42 13.16
N THR A 651 -32.91 0.40 13.90
CA THR A 651 -31.58 -0.05 13.52
C THR A 651 -31.24 -1.39 14.18
N ASP A 652 -30.09 -1.95 13.85
CA ASP A 652 -29.55 -3.19 14.44
C ASP A 652 -29.13 -3.05 15.92
N LEU A 653 -29.19 -1.83 16.47
CA LEU A 653 -28.94 -1.52 17.89
C LEU A 653 -30.22 -1.35 18.72
N ASP A 654 -31.38 -1.25 18.07
CA ASP A 654 -32.65 -0.97 18.73
C ASP A 654 -33.39 -2.25 19.15
N CYS A 655 -33.86 -2.33 20.40
CA CYS A 655 -34.84 -3.35 20.77
C CYS A 655 -36.20 -2.98 20.17
N VAL A 656 -36.66 -3.78 19.22
CA VAL A 656 -37.92 -3.57 18.53
C VAL A 656 -39.07 -4.18 19.31
N VAL A 657 -40.09 -3.38 19.59
CA VAL A 657 -41.32 -3.82 20.26
C VAL A 657 -42.53 -3.55 19.37
N ILE A 658 -43.27 -4.60 19.04
CA ILE A 658 -44.52 -4.55 18.28
C ILE A 658 -45.69 -4.81 19.24
N PRO A 659 -46.34 -3.77 19.77
CA PRO A 659 -47.55 -3.91 20.57
C PRO A 659 -48.77 -4.18 19.68
N SER A 660 -49.87 -4.63 20.30
CA SER A 660 -51.16 -4.71 19.60
C SER A 660 -51.68 -3.29 19.36
N THR A 661 -51.79 -2.91 18.09
CA THR A 661 -52.27 -1.59 17.66
C THR A 661 -53.39 -1.74 16.64
N SER A 662 -54.07 -0.65 16.27
CA SER A 662 -55.06 -0.69 15.19
C SER A 662 -54.44 -0.86 13.81
N THR A 663 -53.14 -0.60 13.68
CA THR A 663 -52.40 -0.57 12.42
C THR A 663 -51.12 -1.36 12.58
N ASP A 664 -51.17 -2.66 12.27
CA ASP A 664 -50.00 -3.53 12.38
C ASP A 664 -48.90 -3.18 11.35
N PRO A 665 -47.61 -3.34 11.72
CA PRO A 665 -46.49 -3.09 10.83
C PRO A 665 -46.40 -4.10 9.68
N ILE A 666 -46.04 -3.59 8.51
CA ILE A 666 -45.74 -4.34 7.29
C ILE A 666 -44.37 -3.89 6.77
N ILE A 667 -43.46 -4.86 6.65
CA ILE A 667 -42.18 -4.70 5.94
C ILE A 667 -42.45 -4.99 4.47
N ASN A 668 -42.41 -3.95 3.63
CA ASN A 668 -42.69 -4.01 2.20
C ASN A 668 -41.65 -3.24 1.38
N GLY A 669 -41.76 -3.33 0.05
CA GLY A 669 -40.84 -2.70 -0.90
C GLY A 669 -40.16 -3.74 -1.80
N THR A 670 -39.02 -3.35 -2.38
CA THR A 670 -38.21 -4.23 -3.24
C THR A 670 -36.91 -4.55 -2.50
N SER A 671 -36.77 -5.78 -2.02
CA SER A 671 -35.59 -6.22 -1.26
C SER A 671 -35.28 -5.36 -0.04
N TYR A 672 -36.32 -4.81 0.60
CA TYR A 672 -36.17 -4.05 1.83
C TYR A 672 -35.80 -4.98 2.99
N ASN A 673 -34.95 -4.51 3.91
CA ASN A 673 -34.53 -5.24 5.08
C ASN A 673 -34.84 -4.42 6.35
N GLY A 674 -35.81 -4.86 7.15
CA GLY A 674 -36.01 -4.33 8.50
C GLY A 674 -34.88 -4.77 9.43
N LEU A 675 -34.45 -3.89 10.33
CA LEU A 675 -33.38 -4.15 11.28
C LEU A 675 -33.89 -4.10 12.73
N GLY A 676 -33.19 -4.78 13.64
CA GLY A 676 -33.44 -4.74 15.07
C GLY A 676 -32.35 -5.48 15.84
N LEU A 677 -32.02 -5.03 17.05
CA LEU A 677 -31.20 -5.82 17.99
C LEU A 677 -31.98 -7.06 18.43
N ASN A 678 -33.20 -6.83 18.94
CA ASN A 678 -34.15 -7.85 19.38
C ASN A 678 -35.53 -7.56 18.81
N LEU A 679 -36.38 -8.57 18.71
CA LEU A 679 -37.78 -8.41 18.29
C LEU A 679 -38.73 -9.02 19.31
N LEU A 680 -39.54 -8.18 19.93
CA LEU A 680 -40.65 -8.57 20.80
C LEU A 680 -41.99 -8.26 20.15
N ILE A 681 -42.80 -9.29 19.88
CA ILE A 681 -44.18 -9.14 19.41
C ILE A 681 -45.11 -9.48 20.57
N HIS A 682 -45.94 -8.51 20.98
CA HIS A 682 -46.89 -8.68 22.10
C HIS A 682 -48.09 -9.55 21.74
N ASN A 683 -48.89 -9.88 22.77
CA ASN A 683 -50.13 -10.63 22.60
C ASN A 683 -51.05 -9.95 21.59
N ASN A 684 -51.55 -10.72 20.62
CA ASN A 684 -52.48 -10.25 19.57
C ASN A 684 -51.92 -9.13 18.68
N ALA A 685 -50.59 -8.98 18.60
CA ALA A 685 -49.92 -8.09 17.65
C ALA A 685 -49.46 -8.89 16.43
N ASN A 686 -49.41 -8.26 15.26
CA ASN A 686 -48.95 -8.91 14.03
C ASN A 686 -47.82 -8.11 13.39
N LEU A 687 -46.79 -8.79 12.89
CA LEU A 687 -45.78 -8.20 12.01
C LEU A 687 -45.76 -9.00 10.71
N THR A 688 -45.98 -8.34 9.58
CA THR A 688 -45.94 -8.98 8.26
C THR A 688 -44.70 -8.59 7.49
N VAL A 689 -43.96 -9.57 6.97
CA VAL A 689 -42.89 -9.37 5.99
C VAL A 689 -43.39 -9.87 4.65
N THR A 690 -43.56 -8.96 3.69
CA THR A 690 -44.06 -9.31 2.37
C THR A 690 -43.00 -10.01 1.53
N SER A 691 -43.42 -10.69 0.46
CA SER A 691 -42.53 -11.41 -0.45
C SER A 691 -41.32 -10.59 -0.89
N ASP A 692 -40.18 -11.26 -1.03
CA ASP A 692 -38.89 -10.70 -1.45
C ASP A 692 -38.31 -9.61 -0.53
N ASN A 693 -38.85 -9.46 0.69
CA ASN A 693 -38.33 -8.57 1.74
C ASN A 693 -37.87 -9.36 2.97
N ASN A 694 -37.04 -8.75 3.80
CA ASN A 694 -36.37 -9.42 4.90
C ASN A 694 -36.53 -8.64 6.21
N ILE A 695 -36.37 -9.36 7.32
CA ILE A 695 -36.08 -8.78 8.63
C ILE A 695 -34.83 -9.44 9.20
N THR A 696 -33.87 -8.64 9.63
CA THR A 696 -32.63 -9.08 10.26
C THR A 696 -32.64 -8.66 11.73
N ILE A 697 -32.58 -9.64 12.61
CA ILE A 697 -32.54 -9.45 14.06
C ILE A 697 -31.20 -9.91 14.60
N THR A 698 -30.46 -9.04 15.30
CA THR A 698 -29.12 -9.38 15.78
C THR A 698 -29.16 -10.54 16.77
N ASP A 699 -30.08 -10.52 17.73
CA ASP A 699 -30.13 -11.47 18.85
C ASP A 699 -31.34 -12.41 18.76
N TRP A 700 -32.43 -12.14 19.48
CA TRP A 700 -33.57 -13.05 19.62
C TRP A 700 -34.88 -12.48 19.11
N VAL A 701 -35.79 -13.40 18.75
CA VAL A 701 -37.19 -13.12 18.45
C VAL A 701 -38.08 -13.77 19.50
N ASN A 702 -38.90 -12.98 20.19
CA ASN A 702 -39.90 -13.45 21.13
C ASN A 702 -41.30 -13.02 20.67
N ILE A 703 -42.17 -14.01 20.50
CA ILE A 703 -43.57 -13.79 20.08
C ILE A 703 -44.46 -14.26 21.22
N ASN A 704 -45.08 -13.31 21.93
CA ASN A 704 -45.96 -13.66 23.03
C ASN A 704 -47.25 -14.33 22.54
N LEU A 705 -47.99 -14.96 23.47
CA LEU A 705 -49.18 -15.73 23.16
C LEU A 705 -50.21 -14.91 22.34
N GLY A 706 -50.59 -15.44 21.17
CA GLY A 706 -51.53 -14.80 20.25
C GLY A 706 -50.92 -13.72 19.35
N GLY A 707 -49.65 -13.35 19.55
CA GLY A 707 -48.89 -12.57 18.57
C GLY A 707 -48.48 -13.41 17.37
N ASN A 708 -48.15 -12.75 16.25
CA ASN A 708 -47.75 -13.42 15.01
C ASN A 708 -46.61 -12.67 14.30
N LEU A 709 -45.60 -13.43 13.85
CA LEU A 709 -44.67 -13.01 12.81
C LEU A 709 -45.04 -13.75 11.54
N GLU A 710 -45.56 -13.00 10.56
CA GLU A 710 -46.00 -13.51 9.28
C GLU A 710 -44.90 -13.30 8.22
N LEU A 711 -44.30 -14.37 7.73
CA LEU A 711 -43.41 -14.35 6.57
C LEU A 711 -44.16 -14.86 5.34
N GLN A 712 -44.37 -13.97 4.36
CA GLN A 712 -44.91 -14.37 3.07
C GLN A 712 -43.86 -15.13 2.26
N ASP A 713 -44.32 -15.75 1.16
CA ASP A 713 -43.43 -16.50 0.26
C ASP A 713 -42.24 -15.65 -0.18
N ASN A 714 -41.03 -16.20 -0.10
CA ASN A 714 -39.74 -15.55 -0.39
C ASN A 714 -39.26 -14.51 0.63
N ALA A 715 -40.02 -14.24 1.69
CA ALA A 715 -39.52 -13.41 2.80
C ALA A 715 -38.51 -14.17 3.65
N SER A 716 -37.62 -13.43 4.35
CA SER A 716 -36.66 -14.04 5.28
C SER A 716 -36.70 -13.40 6.65
N LEU A 717 -36.65 -14.22 7.70
CA LEU A 717 -36.15 -13.83 9.01
C LEU A 717 -34.69 -14.27 9.08
N ILE A 718 -33.77 -13.33 9.26
CA ILE A 718 -32.33 -13.55 9.39
C ILE A 718 -31.93 -13.21 10.82
N GLN A 719 -31.05 -14.02 11.40
CA GLN A 719 -30.49 -13.77 12.72
C GLN A 719 -28.98 -13.90 12.71
N ILE A 720 -28.32 -13.05 13.50
CA ILE A 720 -26.86 -12.97 13.57
C ILE A 720 -26.33 -13.85 14.69
N ASN A 721 -26.75 -13.59 15.93
CA ASN A 721 -26.30 -14.30 17.12
C ASN A 721 -27.13 -15.57 17.38
N ASN A 722 -26.49 -16.53 18.03
CA ASN A 722 -27.04 -17.86 18.30
C ASN A 722 -27.94 -17.87 19.55
N ILE A 723 -28.90 -16.95 19.64
CA ILE A 723 -29.80 -16.84 20.78
C ILE A 723 -31.16 -17.48 20.45
N ALA A 724 -31.69 -18.28 21.38
CA ALA A 724 -32.93 -19.01 21.18
C ALA A 724 -34.15 -18.08 21.03
N ASN A 725 -35.02 -18.40 20.09
CA ASN A 725 -36.30 -17.73 19.90
C ASN A 725 -37.39 -18.34 20.76
N THR A 726 -38.47 -17.59 20.99
CA THR A 726 -39.70 -18.11 21.61
C THR A 726 -40.95 -17.67 20.85
N GLY A 727 -42.04 -18.41 21.03
CA GLY A 727 -43.33 -18.09 20.40
C GLY A 727 -43.54 -18.73 19.04
N ILE A 728 -44.56 -18.28 18.31
CA ILE A 728 -45.03 -18.92 17.08
C ILE A 728 -44.96 -17.92 15.92
N MET A 729 -44.22 -18.27 14.87
CA MET A 729 -44.27 -17.60 13.57
C MET A 729 -45.12 -18.42 12.57
N ASN A 730 -45.54 -17.76 11.49
CA ASN A 730 -46.10 -18.41 10.30
C ASN A 730 -45.25 -18.05 9.07
N MET A 731 -44.74 -19.05 8.36
CA MET A 731 -44.00 -18.85 7.12
C MET A 731 -44.68 -19.59 5.97
N HIS A 732 -44.97 -18.86 4.88
CA HIS A 732 -45.55 -19.42 3.66
C HIS A 732 -44.45 -19.74 2.63
N ARG A 733 -44.54 -20.90 2.00
CA ARG A 733 -43.66 -21.32 0.90
C ARG A 733 -44.47 -21.90 -0.24
N ASN A 734 -44.32 -21.36 -1.44
CA ASN A 734 -45.02 -21.82 -2.63
C ASN A 734 -44.13 -22.72 -3.49
N ALA A 735 -44.71 -23.80 -4.01
CA ALA A 735 -44.09 -24.71 -4.97
C ALA A 735 -45.01 -24.88 -6.19
N ASN A 736 -44.51 -24.76 -7.41
CA ASN A 736 -45.30 -24.99 -8.61
C ASN A 736 -45.19 -26.46 -9.05
N VAL A 737 -46.28 -27.22 -8.90
CA VAL A 737 -46.30 -28.68 -9.04
C VAL A 737 -47.42 -29.18 -9.95
N ARG A 738 -47.23 -30.38 -10.49
CA ARG A 738 -48.24 -31.20 -11.17
C ARG A 738 -48.63 -32.37 -10.28
N ARG A 739 -49.73 -33.04 -10.59
CA ARG A 739 -50.30 -34.16 -9.82
C ARG A 739 -49.32 -35.23 -9.34
N LEU A 740 -48.32 -35.57 -10.16
CA LEU A 740 -47.38 -36.64 -9.84
C LEU A 740 -46.12 -36.14 -9.12
N ASP A 741 -45.86 -34.83 -9.17
CA ASP A 741 -44.62 -34.23 -8.67
C ASP A 741 -44.49 -34.39 -7.16
N TYR A 742 -43.27 -34.63 -6.71
CA TYR A 742 -42.87 -34.56 -5.32
C TYR A 742 -42.13 -33.26 -5.05
N VAL A 743 -42.33 -32.68 -3.88
CA VAL A 743 -41.60 -31.49 -3.41
C VAL A 743 -40.76 -31.87 -2.19
N TYR A 744 -39.54 -31.34 -2.15
CA TYR A 744 -38.54 -31.63 -1.12
C TYR A 744 -38.61 -30.55 -0.05
N TRP A 745 -39.11 -30.92 1.12
CA TRP A 745 -39.39 -30.04 2.24
C TRP A 745 -38.44 -30.30 3.42
N SER A 746 -38.08 -29.24 4.12
CA SER A 746 -37.54 -29.23 5.47
C SER A 746 -38.31 -28.20 6.31
N SER A 747 -38.01 -28.09 7.60
CA SER A 747 -38.77 -27.22 8.51
C SER A 747 -37.94 -26.02 8.96
N PRO A 748 -38.35 -24.77 8.64
CA PRO A 748 -37.76 -23.55 9.18
C PRO A 748 -38.15 -23.28 10.65
N VAL A 749 -39.09 -24.06 11.19
CA VAL A 749 -39.60 -23.95 12.57
C VAL A 749 -39.41 -25.26 13.33
N SER A 750 -39.42 -25.21 14.65
CA SER A 750 -39.29 -26.39 15.51
C SER A 750 -40.58 -27.22 15.55
N ASN A 751 -40.47 -28.56 15.66
CA ASN A 751 -41.57 -29.49 15.90
C ASN A 751 -42.76 -29.44 14.92
N PHE A 752 -42.52 -29.11 13.65
CA PHE A 752 -43.58 -29.00 12.65
C PHE A 752 -44.14 -30.38 12.23
N PRO A 753 -45.47 -30.62 12.28
CA PRO A 753 -46.06 -31.87 11.82
C PRO A 753 -46.03 -32.00 10.29
N LEU A 754 -45.36 -33.03 9.74
CA LEU A 754 -45.30 -33.26 8.29
C LEU A 754 -46.70 -33.41 7.66
N THR A 755 -47.66 -33.91 8.44
CA THR A 755 -49.07 -34.05 8.04
C THR A 755 -49.74 -32.73 7.66
N ASN A 756 -49.22 -31.59 8.15
CA ASN A 756 -49.74 -30.26 7.83
C ASN A 756 -49.32 -29.76 6.44
N ILE A 757 -48.33 -30.39 5.79
CA ILE A 757 -48.06 -30.15 4.38
C ILE A 757 -49.15 -30.84 3.54
N LEU A 758 -49.88 -30.03 2.76
CA LEU A 758 -50.90 -30.50 1.84
C LEU A 758 -50.26 -31.42 0.78
N GLY A 759 -50.83 -32.61 0.61
CA GLY A 759 -50.27 -33.60 -0.31
C GLY A 759 -50.67 -35.01 0.06
N SER A 760 -50.46 -35.92 -0.89
CA SER A 760 -50.83 -37.32 -0.74
C SER A 760 -49.73 -38.10 -0.01
N SER A 761 -48.90 -38.85 -0.74
CA SER A 761 -47.86 -39.69 -0.16
C SER A 761 -46.69 -38.87 0.40
N LYS A 762 -46.15 -39.31 1.53
CA LYS A 762 -45.10 -38.60 2.30
C LYS A 762 -43.99 -39.58 2.67
N TYR A 763 -42.74 -39.21 2.40
CA TYR A 763 -41.59 -40.09 2.63
C TYR A 763 -40.39 -39.33 3.21
N LYS A 764 -39.50 -40.09 3.84
CA LYS A 764 -38.13 -39.70 4.16
C LYS A 764 -37.15 -40.64 3.49
N TRP A 765 -35.95 -40.18 3.21
CA TRP A 765 -34.87 -41.03 2.74
C TRP A 765 -34.12 -41.61 3.95
N GLU A 766 -33.92 -42.92 3.97
CA GLU A 766 -33.03 -43.58 4.94
C GLU A 766 -31.85 -44.18 4.16
N PRO A 767 -30.61 -43.72 4.40
CA PRO A 767 -29.44 -44.11 3.58
C PRO A 767 -29.02 -45.56 3.77
N THR A 768 -29.24 -46.12 4.96
CA THR A 768 -28.80 -47.47 5.33
C THR A 768 -30.00 -48.33 5.74
N ILE A 769 -30.54 -49.11 4.82
CA ILE A 769 -31.66 -50.03 5.08
C ILE A 769 -31.16 -51.47 4.89
N PRO A 770 -31.36 -52.35 5.89
CA PRO A 770 -31.08 -53.78 5.74
C PRO A 770 -31.86 -54.36 4.55
N SER A 771 -31.15 -54.60 3.44
CA SER A 771 -31.74 -54.98 2.15
C SER A 771 -31.40 -56.41 1.72
N GLY A 772 -30.49 -57.07 2.45
CA GLY A 772 -29.92 -58.36 2.07
C GLY A 772 -28.78 -58.25 1.06
N TYR A 773 -28.40 -57.03 0.66
CA TYR A 773 -27.24 -56.72 -0.17
C TYR A 773 -26.13 -56.07 0.68
N THR A 774 -24.88 -56.21 0.23
CA THR A 774 -23.69 -55.78 0.96
C THR A 774 -23.59 -54.28 1.24
N SER A 775 -24.25 -53.45 0.44
CA SER A 775 -24.23 -52.00 0.57
C SER A 775 -25.27 -51.45 1.55
N ASP A 776 -26.28 -52.25 1.94
CA ASP A 776 -27.46 -51.77 2.70
C ASP A 776 -28.00 -50.43 2.15
N PHE A 777 -28.05 -50.31 0.82
CA PHE A 777 -28.32 -49.07 0.11
C PHE A 777 -29.65 -48.40 0.50
N GLY A 778 -29.76 -47.09 0.27
CA GLY A 778 -30.90 -46.32 0.76
C GLY A 778 -32.22 -46.55 0.01
N ASN A 779 -33.34 -46.25 0.68
CA ASN A 779 -34.70 -46.29 0.11
C ASN A 779 -35.62 -45.24 0.76
N TRP A 780 -36.73 -44.93 0.10
CA TRP A 780 -37.80 -44.08 0.58
C TRP A 780 -38.69 -44.81 1.59
N ILE A 781 -38.76 -44.28 2.81
CA ILE A 781 -39.61 -44.81 3.89
C ILE A 781 -40.83 -43.91 4.08
N SER A 782 -42.02 -44.51 3.96
CA SER A 782 -43.28 -43.81 4.24
C SER A 782 -43.29 -43.32 5.69
N THR A 783 -43.66 -42.06 5.89
CA THR A 783 -43.62 -41.45 7.24
C THR A 783 -44.73 -40.44 7.46
N GLY A 784 -45.16 -40.33 8.71
CA GLY A 784 -46.04 -39.29 9.24
C GLY A 784 -45.47 -38.62 10.49
N GLU A 785 -44.15 -38.72 10.71
CA GLU A 785 -43.47 -38.11 11.84
C GLU A 785 -43.49 -36.57 11.78
N ASN A 786 -43.23 -35.92 12.91
CA ASN A 786 -42.90 -34.49 12.89
C ASN A 786 -41.54 -34.30 12.21
N MET A 787 -41.42 -33.24 11.42
CA MET A 787 -40.20 -32.94 10.68
C MET A 787 -39.06 -32.66 11.67
N LEU A 788 -38.01 -33.49 11.61
CA LEU A 788 -36.81 -33.28 12.39
C LEU A 788 -36.03 -32.08 11.83
N THR A 789 -35.47 -31.26 12.73
CA THR A 789 -34.74 -30.05 12.34
C THR A 789 -33.58 -30.37 11.40
N GLY A 790 -33.59 -29.74 10.22
CA GLY A 790 -32.56 -29.93 9.18
C GLY A 790 -32.63 -31.26 8.41
N LYS A 791 -33.57 -32.17 8.72
CA LYS A 791 -33.85 -33.35 7.88
C LYS A 791 -34.76 -32.96 6.72
N GLY A 792 -34.57 -33.60 5.56
CA GLY A 792 -35.45 -33.41 4.41
C GLY A 792 -36.49 -34.52 4.26
N TYR A 793 -37.63 -34.16 3.68
CA TYR A 793 -38.80 -35.00 3.46
C TYR A 793 -39.35 -34.73 2.07
N ILE A 794 -40.04 -35.71 1.48
CA ILE A 794 -40.71 -35.51 0.20
C ILE A 794 -42.21 -35.68 0.36
N VAL A 795 -42.97 -34.78 -0.25
CA VAL A 795 -44.43 -34.81 -0.24
C VAL A 795 -44.92 -34.75 -1.67
N LYS A 796 -45.74 -35.74 -2.06
CA LYS A 796 -46.39 -35.77 -3.36
C LYS A 796 -47.51 -34.75 -3.41
N SER A 797 -47.64 -34.07 -4.55
CA SER A 797 -48.77 -33.18 -4.84
C SER A 797 -50.13 -33.81 -4.48
N PRO A 798 -51.13 -32.99 -4.09
CA PRO A 798 -52.49 -33.46 -3.85
C PRO A 798 -53.08 -34.23 -5.04
N SER A 799 -53.82 -35.32 -4.77
CA SER A 799 -54.35 -36.20 -5.81
C SER A 799 -55.37 -35.54 -6.75
N ASN A 800 -55.96 -34.41 -6.34
CA ASN A 800 -56.90 -33.61 -7.12
C ASN A 800 -56.22 -32.60 -8.07
N PHE A 801 -54.88 -32.47 -8.04
CA PHE A 801 -54.15 -31.61 -8.98
C PHE A 801 -54.14 -32.22 -10.39
N LEU A 802 -53.95 -31.38 -11.41
CA LEU A 802 -53.85 -31.80 -12.82
C LEU A 802 -52.39 -32.05 -13.22
N ASN A 803 -52.18 -32.55 -14.44
CA ASN A 803 -50.84 -32.67 -15.04
C ASN A 803 -50.31 -31.33 -15.59
N THR A 804 -50.89 -30.20 -15.17
CA THR A 804 -50.46 -28.83 -15.44
C THR A 804 -50.01 -28.18 -14.15
N PHE A 805 -49.08 -27.22 -14.21
CA PHE A 805 -48.56 -26.55 -13.02
C PHE A 805 -49.67 -25.86 -12.21
N GLN A 806 -49.63 -26.09 -10.91
CA GLN A 806 -50.50 -25.50 -9.90
C GLN A 806 -49.66 -25.18 -8.66
N THR A 807 -49.98 -24.11 -7.96
CA THR A 807 -49.26 -23.72 -6.74
C THR A 807 -49.70 -24.57 -5.55
N LEU A 808 -48.72 -25.18 -4.89
CA LEU A 808 -48.84 -25.84 -3.60
C LEU A 808 -48.19 -24.94 -2.54
N THR A 809 -48.96 -24.47 -1.57
CA THR A 809 -48.45 -23.65 -0.46
C THR A 809 -48.25 -24.51 0.79
N GLY A 810 -47.01 -24.54 1.29
CA GLY A 810 -46.69 -25.01 2.64
C GLY A 810 -46.74 -23.84 3.62
N THR A 811 -47.45 -24.02 4.75
CA THR A 811 -47.51 -23.04 5.85
C THR A 811 -46.84 -23.64 7.07
N PHE A 812 -45.63 -23.16 7.38
CA PHE A 812 -44.85 -23.60 8.53
C PHE A 812 -45.20 -22.74 9.75
N THR A 813 -45.79 -23.38 10.76
CA THR A 813 -46.23 -22.72 12.00
C THR A 813 -45.47 -23.30 13.18
N GLY A 814 -44.73 -22.47 13.91
CA GLY A 814 -43.95 -22.89 15.09
C GLY A 814 -42.88 -21.89 15.50
N THR A 815 -42.02 -22.25 16.45
CA THR A 815 -40.88 -21.40 16.85
C THR A 815 -39.82 -21.33 15.73
N PRO A 816 -39.40 -20.14 15.26
CA PRO A 816 -38.33 -20.02 14.28
C PRO A 816 -37.04 -20.67 14.76
N ASN A 817 -36.45 -21.54 13.94
CA ASN A 817 -35.15 -22.11 14.24
C ASN A 817 -34.04 -21.05 14.11
N ASN A 818 -33.10 -21.04 15.06
CA ASN A 818 -31.93 -20.16 15.06
C ASN A 818 -30.72 -20.86 15.71
N GLY A 819 -29.52 -20.36 15.42
CA GLY A 819 -28.28 -20.83 16.04
C GLY A 819 -27.66 -22.01 15.32
N ASN A 820 -26.62 -22.60 15.93
CA ASN A 820 -25.92 -23.74 15.35
C ASN A 820 -26.81 -25.00 15.39
N ILE A 821 -27.05 -25.62 14.25
CA ILE A 821 -27.89 -26.82 14.11
C ILE A 821 -27.04 -27.96 13.56
N SER A 822 -27.00 -29.06 14.31
CA SER A 822 -26.28 -30.28 13.95
C SER A 822 -27.26 -31.31 13.40
N VAL A 823 -27.03 -31.76 12.17
CA VAL A 823 -27.89 -32.73 11.47
C VAL A 823 -27.11 -34.02 11.22
N PRO A 824 -27.58 -35.18 11.71
CA PRO A 824 -26.90 -36.44 11.49
C PRO A 824 -26.95 -36.86 10.02
N ILE A 825 -25.82 -37.34 9.52
CA ILE A 825 -25.67 -38.04 8.24
C ILE A 825 -25.07 -39.42 8.49
N VAL A 826 -25.49 -40.41 7.70
CA VAL A 826 -25.07 -41.80 7.85
C VAL A 826 -24.74 -42.44 6.51
N ARG A 827 -23.93 -43.50 6.57
CA ARG A 827 -23.62 -44.41 5.48
C ARG A 827 -23.31 -45.81 6.01
N SER A 828 -23.21 -46.81 5.13
CA SER A 828 -22.68 -48.13 5.49
C SER A 828 -21.14 -48.16 5.35
N SER A 829 -20.56 -49.35 5.50
CA SER A 829 -19.12 -49.60 5.36
C SER A 829 -18.72 -50.09 3.96
N TYR A 830 -19.66 -50.20 3.02
CA TYR A 830 -19.42 -50.79 1.71
C TYR A 830 -18.63 -49.86 0.78
N ASN A 831 -17.43 -50.30 0.35
CA ASN A 831 -16.52 -49.56 -0.54
C ASN A 831 -16.08 -50.40 -1.76
N GLY A 832 -16.97 -51.28 -2.24
CA GLY A 832 -16.64 -52.28 -3.26
C GLY A 832 -16.83 -51.78 -4.70
N ILE A 833 -16.62 -52.71 -5.64
CA ILE A 833 -16.95 -52.53 -7.06
C ILE A 833 -18.46 -52.64 -7.29
N ASN A 834 -18.99 -51.93 -8.29
CA ASN A 834 -20.41 -51.97 -8.63
C ASN A 834 -20.93 -53.42 -8.84
N TYR A 835 -22.15 -53.71 -8.37
CA TYR A 835 -22.78 -55.03 -8.49
C TYR A 835 -24.27 -54.92 -8.85
N LEU A 836 -24.88 -56.02 -9.29
CA LEU A 836 -26.32 -56.05 -9.61
C LEU A 836 -27.15 -56.22 -8.33
N GLY A 837 -28.08 -55.29 -8.13
CA GLY A 837 -29.04 -55.32 -7.04
C GLY A 837 -30.40 -55.90 -7.46
N PRO A 838 -31.50 -55.40 -6.89
CA PRO A 838 -32.86 -55.87 -7.22
C PRO A 838 -33.32 -55.49 -8.64
N THR A 839 -32.67 -54.51 -9.29
CA THR A 839 -32.99 -54.08 -10.66
C THR A 839 -31.78 -54.23 -11.59
N THR A 840 -31.95 -53.87 -12.87
CA THR A 840 -30.85 -53.88 -13.86
C THR A 840 -29.88 -52.71 -13.69
N THR A 841 -30.25 -51.71 -12.90
CA THR A 841 -29.43 -50.58 -12.52
C THR A 841 -28.43 -51.03 -11.44
N PRO A 842 -27.12 -50.90 -11.65
CA PRO A 842 -26.13 -51.39 -10.70
C PRO A 842 -26.15 -50.59 -9.40
N VAL A 843 -25.90 -51.29 -8.30
CA VAL A 843 -25.63 -50.69 -6.99
C VAL A 843 -24.16 -50.26 -6.95
N THR A 844 -23.93 -49.02 -6.53
CA THR A 844 -22.60 -48.42 -6.38
C THR A 844 -22.23 -48.26 -4.90
N LYS A 845 -20.94 -48.03 -4.62
CA LYS A 845 -20.43 -47.74 -3.26
C LYS A 845 -20.91 -46.43 -2.64
N ASP A 846 -21.62 -45.60 -3.42
CA ASP A 846 -22.10 -44.29 -3.00
C ASP A 846 -23.62 -44.28 -2.74
N ASP A 847 -24.30 -45.40 -2.97
CA ASP A 847 -25.76 -45.48 -2.92
C ASP A 847 -26.35 -45.44 -1.50
N ASP A 848 -25.55 -45.84 -0.52
CA ASP A 848 -25.79 -45.75 0.91
C ASP A 848 -25.26 -44.45 1.54
N ASN A 849 -24.52 -43.64 0.78
CA ASN A 849 -23.92 -42.39 1.26
C ASN A 849 -24.85 -41.18 1.10
N TRP A 850 -25.92 -41.28 0.30
CA TRP A 850 -26.84 -40.19 0.04
C TRP A 850 -27.72 -39.91 1.25
N ASN A 851 -27.71 -38.66 1.73
CA ASN A 851 -28.53 -38.20 2.85
C ASN A 851 -29.43 -37.05 2.39
N LEU A 852 -30.74 -37.17 2.65
CA LEU A 852 -31.69 -36.09 2.39
C LEU A 852 -31.77 -35.18 3.61
N ILE A 853 -31.20 -33.98 3.48
CA ILE A 853 -31.23 -32.93 4.50
C ILE A 853 -32.01 -31.73 3.96
N GLY A 854 -32.10 -30.64 4.72
CA GLY A 854 -32.65 -29.40 4.20
C GLY A 854 -32.35 -28.19 5.06
N ASN A 855 -32.60 -27.01 4.50
CA ASN A 855 -32.32 -25.75 5.18
C ASN A 855 -33.27 -25.58 6.39
N PRO A 856 -32.73 -25.58 7.62
CA PRO A 856 -33.55 -25.51 8.84
C PRO A 856 -33.95 -24.08 9.22
N TYR A 857 -33.45 -23.05 8.54
CA TYR A 857 -33.69 -21.65 8.93
C TYR A 857 -34.87 -21.02 8.18
N PRO A 858 -35.54 -20.01 8.79
CA PRO A 858 -36.55 -19.18 8.13
C PRO A 858 -35.95 -18.12 7.19
N SER A 859 -34.80 -18.42 6.57
CA SER A 859 -34.14 -17.63 5.52
C SER A 859 -33.41 -18.57 4.57
N SER A 860 -33.00 -18.09 3.41
CA SER A 860 -32.07 -18.84 2.57
C SER A 860 -30.67 -18.94 3.21
N ILE A 861 -29.92 -19.95 2.78
CA ILE A 861 -28.50 -20.14 3.11
C ILE A 861 -27.65 -20.29 1.86
N ASN A 862 -26.38 -19.93 1.93
CA ASN A 862 -25.43 -20.15 0.83
C ASN A 862 -24.91 -21.60 0.81
N ALA A 863 -25.09 -22.29 -0.33
CA ALA A 863 -24.65 -23.66 -0.51
C ALA A 863 -23.13 -23.82 -0.43
N ILE A 864 -22.34 -22.84 -0.89
CA ILE A 864 -20.88 -22.90 -0.85
C ILE A 864 -20.37 -22.71 0.57
N ASP A 865 -20.95 -21.80 1.35
CA ASP A 865 -20.62 -21.65 2.78
C ASP A 865 -20.93 -22.94 3.55
N PHE A 866 -22.07 -23.57 3.25
CA PHE A 866 -22.44 -24.88 3.79
C PHE A 866 -21.44 -25.98 3.42
N LEU A 867 -21.06 -26.10 2.13
CA LEU A 867 -20.10 -27.10 1.65
C LEU A 867 -18.66 -26.85 2.15
N THR A 868 -18.31 -25.60 2.39
CA THR A 868 -17.00 -25.21 2.92
C THR A 868 -16.88 -25.60 4.38
N LEU A 869 -17.91 -25.33 5.19
CA LEU A 869 -17.94 -25.72 6.60
C LEU A 869 -17.96 -27.25 6.78
N ASN A 870 -18.70 -27.95 5.93
CA ASN A 870 -18.93 -29.39 6.07
C ASN A 870 -18.00 -30.20 5.16
N THR A 871 -16.85 -30.59 5.70
CA THR A 871 -15.80 -31.32 4.94
C THR A 871 -15.99 -32.84 4.88
N ASN A 872 -16.92 -33.37 5.67
CA ASN A 872 -17.28 -34.79 5.73
C ASN A 872 -18.28 -35.23 4.65
N ILE A 873 -18.73 -34.30 3.79
CA ILE A 873 -19.54 -34.56 2.61
C ILE A 873 -18.77 -34.20 1.33
N ALA A 874 -19.21 -34.73 0.20
CA ALA A 874 -18.72 -34.32 -1.11
C ALA A 874 -19.00 -32.81 -1.30
N GLY A 875 -18.14 -32.10 -2.02
CA GLY A 875 -18.24 -30.65 -2.14
C GLY A 875 -19.28 -30.19 -3.16
N PHE A 876 -20.41 -30.88 -3.25
CA PHE A 876 -21.54 -30.53 -4.08
C PHE A 876 -22.86 -30.97 -3.42
N ILE A 877 -23.96 -30.31 -3.79
CA ILE A 877 -25.32 -30.68 -3.41
C ILE A 877 -26.13 -31.10 -4.63
N LYS A 878 -27.22 -31.86 -4.40
CA LYS A 878 -28.24 -32.15 -5.42
C LYS A 878 -29.58 -31.56 -5.03
N VAL A 879 -30.05 -30.61 -5.82
CA VAL A 879 -31.33 -29.92 -5.62
C VAL A 879 -32.37 -30.49 -6.58
N TRP A 880 -33.54 -30.85 -6.05
CA TRP A 880 -34.63 -31.43 -6.82
C TRP A 880 -35.48 -30.37 -7.52
N THR A 881 -35.73 -30.53 -8.82
CA THR A 881 -36.49 -29.55 -9.62
C THR A 881 -37.85 -30.03 -10.11
N HIS A 882 -38.13 -31.35 -10.05
CA HIS A 882 -39.31 -31.99 -10.64
C HIS A 882 -39.70 -31.39 -12.02
N GLY A 883 -38.71 -31.22 -12.91
CA GLY A 883 -38.92 -30.57 -14.21
C GLY A 883 -39.71 -31.46 -15.15
N THR A 884 -39.47 -32.77 -15.12
CA THR A 884 -40.12 -33.76 -15.98
C THR A 884 -41.19 -34.57 -15.26
N LEU A 885 -42.17 -35.08 -16.01
CA LEU A 885 -43.14 -36.04 -15.48
C LEU A 885 -42.50 -37.44 -15.43
N PRO A 886 -42.80 -38.26 -14.41
CA PRO A 886 -42.26 -39.61 -14.34
C PRO A 886 -42.86 -40.49 -15.45
N SER A 887 -42.09 -41.45 -15.95
CA SER A 887 -42.44 -42.28 -17.11
C SER A 887 -42.02 -43.74 -16.92
N LEU A 888 -42.77 -44.65 -17.56
CA LEU A 888 -42.45 -46.08 -17.68
C LEU A 888 -41.21 -46.35 -18.54
N ALA A 889 -40.81 -45.38 -19.37
CA ALA A 889 -39.64 -45.51 -20.24
C ALA A 889 -38.32 -45.21 -19.53
N ILE A 890 -38.37 -44.69 -18.30
CA ILE A 890 -37.20 -44.40 -17.49
C ILE A 890 -36.84 -45.65 -16.67
N PRO A 891 -35.59 -46.13 -16.74
CA PRO A 891 -35.15 -47.30 -15.98
C PRO A 891 -35.43 -47.17 -14.49
N ASP A 892 -35.70 -48.31 -13.86
CA ASP A 892 -35.88 -48.36 -12.41
C ASP A 892 -34.62 -47.92 -11.67
N PRO A 893 -34.76 -47.25 -10.51
CA PRO A 893 -33.64 -47.01 -9.65
C PRO A 893 -33.04 -48.33 -9.15
N PHE A 894 -31.84 -48.26 -8.59
CA PHE A 894 -31.10 -49.42 -8.11
C PHE A 894 -31.78 -50.15 -6.94
N TYR A 895 -32.71 -49.52 -6.21
CA TYR A 895 -33.22 -50.04 -4.93
C TYR A 895 -34.57 -50.75 -5.01
N GLU A 896 -35.39 -50.47 -6.03
CA GLU A 896 -36.74 -51.06 -6.16
C GLU A 896 -37.28 -50.90 -7.59
N ASP A 897 -38.18 -51.81 -7.99
CA ASP A 897 -38.87 -51.81 -9.28
C ASP A 897 -40.17 -51.00 -9.18
N PHE A 898 -40.25 -49.87 -9.90
CA PHE A 898 -41.39 -48.95 -9.85
C PHE A 898 -42.07 -48.84 -11.22
N GLY A 899 -43.40 -48.75 -11.19
CA GLY A 899 -44.17 -48.53 -12.42
C GLY A 899 -43.95 -47.16 -13.09
N TYR A 900 -43.38 -46.15 -12.44
CA TYR A 900 -43.06 -44.86 -13.07
C TYR A 900 -41.84 -44.24 -12.39
N ASN A 901 -40.83 -43.87 -13.18
CA ASN A 901 -39.57 -43.35 -12.67
C ASN A 901 -39.31 -41.91 -13.15
N TYR A 902 -38.65 -41.13 -12.30
CA TYR A 902 -38.16 -39.80 -12.66
C TYR A 902 -36.78 -39.88 -13.30
N THR A 903 -36.50 -38.96 -14.21
CA THR A 903 -35.16 -38.85 -14.79
C THR A 903 -34.15 -38.31 -13.77
N VAL A 904 -32.91 -38.78 -13.85
CA VAL A 904 -31.79 -38.24 -13.06
C VAL A 904 -31.51 -36.76 -13.36
N ASN A 905 -31.95 -36.26 -14.53
CA ASN A 905 -31.80 -34.87 -14.93
C ASN A 905 -32.72 -33.90 -14.16
N ASP A 906 -33.66 -34.40 -13.35
CA ASP A 906 -34.46 -33.58 -12.42
C ASP A 906 -33.69 -33.19 -11.15
N TYR A 907 -32.42 -33.59 -11.03
CA TYR A 907 -31.48 -33.06 -10.05
C TYR A 907 -30.53 -32.06 -10.69
N ILE A 908 -30.45 -30.87 -10.09
CA ILE A 908 -29.36 -29.93 -10.31
C ILE A 908 -28.21 -30.30 -9.38
N THR A 909 -27.06 -30.65 -9.94
CA THR A 909 -25.81 -30.74 -9.18
C THR A 909 -25.21 -29.33 -9.09
N TYR A 910 -24.89 -28.88 -7.88
CA TYR A 910 -24.30 -27.54 -7.66
C TYR A 910 -23.11 -27.59 -6.71
N ASN A 911 -22.03 -26.90 -7.09
CA ASN A 911 -20.83 -26.70 -6.30
C ASN A 911 -20.19 -25.34 -6.59
N ALA A 912 -18.97 -25.09 -6.13
CA ALA A 912 -18.29 -23.81 -6.33
C ALA A 912 -18.01 -23.51 -7.82
N ALA A 913 -18.03 -24.51 -8.71
CA ALA A 913 -17.93 -24.29 -10.16
C ALA A 913 -19.24 -23.79 -10.77
N GLY A 914 -20.38 -24.22 -10.24
CA GLY A 914 -21.71 -23.78 -10.64
C GLY A 914 -22.69 -24.93 -10.79
N SER A 915 -23.77 -24.69 -11.53
CA SER A 915 -24.83 -25.66 -11.80
C SER A 915 -24.50 -26.54 -13.01
N SER A 916 -24.64 -27.86 -12.87
CA SER A 916 -24.47 -28.81 -13.98
C SER A 916 -25.53 -28.62 -15.07
N SER A 917 -26.70 -28.08 -14.75
CA SER A 917 -27.82 -27.95 -15.70
C SER A 917 -27.74 -26.72 -16.60
N GLY A 918 -26.68 -25.90 -16.52
CA GLY A 918 -26.48 -24.72 -17.37
C GLY A 918 -26.33 -23.42 -16.59
N PRO A 919 -25.90 -22.33 -17.26
CA PRO A 919 -25.68 -21.05 -16.62
C PRO A 919 -26.97 -20.52 -16.00
N ASN A 920 -26.87 -19.93 -14.81
CA ASN A 920 -27.96 -19.23 -14.12
C ASN A 920 -29.20 -20.08 -13.78
N THR A 921 -29.09 -21.42 -13.87
CA THR A 921 -30.20 -22.34 -13.56
C THR A 921 -30.45 -22.54 -12.07
N TYR A 922 -29.45 -22.27 -11.23
CA TYR A 922 -29.54 -22.22 -9.77
C TYR A 922 -28.52 -21.18 -9.28
N ASP A 923 -28.91 -20.31 -8.36
CA ASP A 923 -28.04 -19.21 -7.89
C ASP A 923 -27.08 -19.62 -6.77
N GLY A 924 -27.32 -20.76 -6.13
CA GLY A 924 -26.52 -21.27 -5.03
C GLY A 924 -27.09 -21.01 -3.65
N TYR A 925 -28.28 -20.42 -3.54
CA TYR A 925 -28.96 -20.24 -2.27
C TYR A 925 -29.99 -21.36 -2.06
N ILE A 926 -29.89 -22.07 -0.95
CA ILE A 926 -30.86 -23.08 -0.55
C ILE A 926 -31.95 -22.36 0.22
N ALA A 927 -33.15 -22.31 -0.34
CA ALA A 927 -34.22 -21.51 0.22
C ALA A 927 -34.75 -22.09 1.56
N ALA A 928 -35.42 -21.25 2.35
CA ALA A 928 -36.00 -21.65 3.63
C ALA A 928 -36.95 -22.85 3.46
N GLY A 929 -36.73 -23.89 4.27
CA GLY A 929 -37.51 -25.12 4.21
C GLY A 929 -37.32 -25.97 2.95
N GLN A 930 -36.29 -25.71 2.13
CA GLN A 930 -35.98 -26.53 0.95
C GLN A 930 -35.12 -27.75 1.34
N GLY A 931 -35.53 -28.94 0.89
CA GLY A 931 -34.75 -30.16 1.01
C GLY A 931 -33.76 -30.36 -0.16
N PHE A 932 -32.60 -30.95 0.12
CA PHE A 932 -31.56 -31.27 -0.86
C PHE A 932 -30.74 -32.48 -0.42
N PHE A 933 -30.15 -33.17 -1.39
CA PHE A 933 -29.27 -34.32 -1.12
C PHE A 933 -27.82 -33.88 -0.94
N VAL A 934 -27.16 -34.49 0.03
CA VAL A 934 -25.70 -34.48 0.21
C VAL A 934 -25.17 -35.89 0.13
N LEU A 935 -23.91 -36.04 -0.30
CA LEU A 935 -23.22 -37.33 -0.35
C LEU A 935 -22.19 -37.38 0.78
N MET A 936 -22.35 -38.28 1.75
CA MET A 936 -21.37 -38.49 2.81
C MET A 936 -20.09 -39.10 2.24
N ASN A 937 -18.92 -38.57 2.62
CA ASN A 937 -17.65 -39.07 2.09
C ASN A 937 -17.34 -40.47 2.63
N HIS A 938 -16.95 -41.39 1.76
CA HIS A 938 -16.53 -42.73 2.19
C HIS A 938 -15.23 -42.70 3.04
N THR A 939 -14.46 -41.61 2.92
CA THR A 939 -13.24 -41.34 3.70
C THR A 939 -13.51 -40.63 5.03
N SER A 940 -14.77 -40.38 5.38
CA SER A 940 -15.15 -39.81 6.67
C SER A 940 -14.68 -40.71 7.83
N SER A 941 -14.45 -40.10 9.00
CA SER A 941 -13.92 -40.76 10.19
C SER A 941 -14.83 -41.86 10.77
N SER A 942 -16.14 -41.72 10.56
CA SER A 942 -17.18 -42.62 11.06
C SER A 942 -18.25 -42.86 9.99
N THR A 943 -18.99 -43.96 10.10
CA THR A 943 -20.19 -44.26 9.28
C THR A 943 -21.42 -43.46 9.71
N SER A 944 -21.33 -42.72 10.82
CA SER A 944 -22.30 -41.72 11.25
C SER A 944 -21.57 -40.48 11.75
N GLU A 945 -21.92 -39.33 11.17
CA GLU A 945 -21.36 -38.02 11.52
C GLU A 945 -22.46 -36.96 11.48
N ASN A 946 -22.10 -35.69 11.69
CA ASN A 946 -23.03 -34.57 11.57
C ASN A 946 -22.55 -33.57 10.52
N VAL A 947 -23.50 -32.94 9.84
CA VAL A 947 -23.30 -31.66 9.17
C VAL A 947 -23.82 -30.52 10.06
N LEU A 948 -23.18 -29.37 9.96
CA LEU A 948 -23.48 -28.18 10.74
C LEU A 948 -24.09 -27.11 9.85
N PHE A 949 -25.15 -26.50 10.35
CA PHE A 949 -25.69 -25.22 9.90
C PHE A 949 -25.36 -24.17 10.96
N ASN A 950 -25.01 -22.95 10.56
CA ASN A 950 -24.81 -21.83 11.46
C ASN A 950 -25.32 -20.52 10.84
N ASN A 951 -25.42 -19.46 11.65
CA ASN A 951 -25.94 -18.18 11.21
C ASN A 951 -25.05 -17.46 10.20
N SER A 952 -23.75 -17.77 10.10
CA SER A 952 -22.87 -17.16 9.08
C SER A 952 -23.23 -17.55 7.65
N MET A 953 -24.05 -18.59 7.46
CA MET A 953 -24.56 -18.99 6.14
C MET A 953 -25.75 -18.16 5.66
N ARG A 954 -26.26 -17.21 6.47
CA ARG A 954 -27.49 -16.43 6.21
C ARG A 954 -27.12 -14.98 5.92
N HIS A 955 -27.78 -14.36 4.94
CA HIS A 955 -27.53 -12.95 4.62
C HIS A 955 -28.76 -12.30 3.98
N ASN A 956 -28.93 -10.99 4.14
CA ASN A 956 -30.09 -10.25 3.65
C ASN A 956 -30.10 -10.01 2.13
N THR A 957 -28.97 -10.23 1.47
CA THR A 957 -28.87 -10.21 0.00
C THR A 957 -29.13 -11.57 -0.63
N TYR A 958 -29.24 -12.65 0.15
CA TYR A 958 -29.47 -13.98 -0.39
C TYR A 958 -30.92 -14.10 -0.81
N SER A 959 -31.14 -14.42 -2.08
CA SER A 959 -32.48 -14.69 -2.60
C SER A 959 -33.08 -15.86 -1.84
N ASN A 960 -34.27 -15.65 -1.26
CA ASN A 960 -35.09 -16.73 -0.73
C ASN A 960 -36.24 -17.11 -1.69
N ASN A 961 -36.16 -16.61 -2.93
CA ASN A 961 -37.13 -16.82 -3.99
C ASN A 961 -36.87 -18.06 -4.85
N GLN A 962 -35.71 -18.69 -4.70
CA GLN A 962 -35.40 -19.95 -5.37
C GLN A 962 -35.92 -21.15 -4.59
N PHE A 963 -37.23 -21.26 -4.48
CA PHE A 963 -37.86 -22.56 -4.32
C PHE A 963 -37.91 -23.26 -5.69
N PHE A 964 -36.70 -23.41 -6.29
CA PHE A 964 -36.26 -23.73 -7.68
C PHE A 964 -36.43 -22.64 -8.80
N ARG A 965 -35.27 -22.11 -9.30
CA ARG A 965 -34.94 -21.09 -10.37
C ARG A 965 -35.28 -19.60 -10.03
N THR A 966 -34.53 -18.50 -10.29
CA THR A 966 -33.41 -18.08 -11.22
C THR A 966 -32.42 -17.02 -10.65
N SER A 967 -31.15 -17.03 -11.12
CA SER A 967 -30.00 -16.07 -11.13
C SER A 967 -29.65 -15.05 -10.01
N GLY A 968 -28.41 -15.11 -9.46
CA GLY A 968 -27.67 -13.95 -8.89
C GLY A 968 -26.28 -14.19 -8.24
N SER A 969 -25.24 -13.52 -8.80
CA SER A 969 -23.91 -12.98 -8.32
C SER A 969 -23.12 -13.60 -7.13
N THR A 970 -21.79 -13.53 -6.97
CA THR A 970 -20.65 -12.74 -7.52
C THR A 970 -19.49 -13.70 -7.82
N GLN A 971 -18.71 -13.46 -8.88
CA GLN A 971 -17.86 -14.53 -9.45
C GLN A 971 -16.36 -14.27 -9.27
N ILE A 972 -15.70 -15.21 -8.58
CA ILE A 972 -14.35 -15.65 -8.96
C ILE A 972 -14.36 -15.96 -10.47
N GLU A 973 -13.27 -15.69 -11.19
CA GLU A 973 -13.23 -15.91 -12.64
C GLU A 973 -13.56 -17.37 -12.97
N LYS A 974 -14.55 -17.57 -13.85
CA LYS A 974 -15.05 -18.86 -14.32
C LYS A 974 -15.30 -18.79 -15.83
N ASN A 975 -14.79 -19.77 -16.54
CA ASN A 975 -15.01 -19.96 -17.97
C ASN A 975 -15.55 -21.38 -18.18
N ARG A 976 -16.81 -21.55 -18.60
CA ARG A 976 -17.48 -22.86 -18.54
C ARG A 976 -18.09 -23.29 -19.85
N ILE A 977 -18.19 -24.60 -20.03
CA ILE A 977 -18.76 -25.29 -21.19
C ILE A 977 -19.74 -26.35 -20.67
N TRP A 978 -20.98 -26.29 -21.13
CA TRP A 978 -21.97 -27.33 -20.89
C TRP A 978 -22.14 -28.15 -22.17
N LEU A 979 -21.85 -29.45 -22.10
CA LEU A 979 -21.93 -30.38 -23.22
C LEU A 979 -23.11 -31.33 -23.03
N ASP A 980 -23.94 -31.43 -24.06
CA ASP A 980 -25.05 -32.37 -24.15
C ASP A 980 -24.69 -33.55 -25.06
N ILE A 981 -25.01 -34.77 -24.62
CA ILE A 981 -25.26 -35.90 -25.53
C ILE A 981 -26.75 -35.98 -25.81
N ILE A 982 -27.13 -36.17 -27.07
CA ILE A 982 -28.53 -36.17 -27.54
C ILE A 982 -28.80 -37.47 -28.30
N ASP A 983 -29.88 -38.16 -27.95
CA ASP A 983 -30.31 -39.37 -28.64
C ASP A 983 -31.27 -39.08 -29.82
N GLN A 984 -31.59 -40.11 -30.61
CA GLN A 984 -32.51 -40.01 -31.75
C GLN A 984 -33.96 -39.62 -31.40
N THR A 985 -34.35 -39.68 -30.12
CA THR A 985 -35.68 -39.29 -29.62
C THR A 985 -35.72 -37.84 -29.12
N GLY A 986 -34.56 -37.18 -29.03
CA GLY A 986 -34.39 -35.85 -28.47
C GLY A 986 -34.15 -35.82 -26.96
N SER A 987 -33.97 -36.97 -26.32
CA SER A 987 -33.54 -37.02 -24.92
C SER A 987 -32.07 -36.60 -24.81
N SER A 988 -31.72 -35.88 -23.74
CA SER A 988 -30.35 -35.38 -23.53
C SER A 988 -29.84 -35.64 -22.12
N ALA A 989 -28.52 -35.76 -21.99
CA ALA A 989 -27.79 -35.76 -20.72
C ALA A 989 -26.62 -34.78 -20.80
N ARG A 990 -26.18 -34.21 -19.67
CA ARG A 990 -25.29 -33.05 -19.62
C ARG A 990 -24.12 -33.20 -18.65
N THR A 991 -22.95 -32.74 -19.07
CA THR A 991 -21.78 -32.49 -18.21
C THR A 991 -21.30 -31.05 -18.32
N MET A 992 -20.65 -30.55 -17.26
CA MET A 992 -20.04 -29.22 -17.22
C MET A 992 -18.52 -29.32 -17.05
N ILE A 993 -17.77 -28.63 -17.91
CA ILE A 993 -16.32 -28.43 -17.79
C ILE A 993 -16.08 -26.94 -17.52
N GLY A 994 -15.35 -26.61 -16.46
CA GLY A 994 -15.05 -25.23 -16.07
C GLY A 994 -13.56 -24.96 -15.92
N TYR A 995 -13.08 -23.77 -16.30
CA TYR A 995 -11.76 -23.26 -15.97
C TYR A 995 -11.91 -22.13 -14.97
N ILE A 996 -11.41 -22.35 -13.75
CA ILE A 996 -11.81 -21.57 -12.59
C ILE A 996 -10.58 -21.16 -11.77
N THR A 997 -10.59 -19.94 -11.27
CA THR A 997 -9.55 -19.46 -10.35
C THR A 997 -9.52 -20.32 -9.09
N ASN A 998 -8.34 -20.77 -8.69
CA ASN A 998 -8.07 -21.67 -7.56
C ASN A 998 -8.49 -23.15 -7.75
N ALA A 999 -9.00 -23.53 -8.92
CA ALA A 999 -9.11 -24.95 -9.26
C ALA A 999 -7.75 -25.49 -9.74
N THR A 1000 -7.57 -26.81 -9.65
CA THR A 1000 -6.44 -27.56 -10.16
C THR A 1000 -6.85 -28.39 -11.38
N ASN A 1001 -5.93 -29.20 -11.89
CA ASN A 1001 -6.24 -30.19 -12.92
C ASN A 1001 -6.48 -31.59 -12.34
N GLU A 1002 -6.33 -31.73 -11.01
CA GLU A 1002 -6.66 -32.93 -10.23
C GLU A 1002 -8.12 -32.84 -9.75
N ILE A 1003 -8.57 -33.81 -8.95
CA ILE A 1003 -9.94 -33.79 -8.40
C ILE A 1003 -10.02 -32.84 -7.19
N ASP A 1004 -10.77 -31.77 -7.33
CA ASP A 1004 -11.02 -30.73 -6.34
C ASP A 1004 -12.40 -30.89 -5.69
N ARG A 1005 -12.43 -31.22 -4.38
CA ARG A 1005 -13.69 -31.50 -3.66
C ARG A 1005 -14.80 -30.46 -3.90
N LEU A 1006 -14.48 -29.17 -3.80
CA LEU A 1006 -15.46 -28.07 -3.91
C LEU A 1006 -15.81 -27.68 -5.34
N TYR A 1007 -15.01 -28.11 -6.32
CA TYR A 1007 -15.12 -27.67 -7.71
C TYR A 1007 -15.52 -28.80 -8.66
N ASP A 1008 -15.41 -30.06 -8.23
CA ASP A 1008 -15.82 -31.24 -8.98
C ASP A 1008 -17.03 -31.93 -8.36
N ALA A 1009 -17.77 -32.66 -9.19
CA ALA A 1009 -18.89 -33.48 -8.73
C ALA A 1009 -18.96 -34.78 -9.52
N THR A 1010 -19.17 -35.90 -8.82
CA THR A 1010 -19.22 -37.24 -9.41
C THR A 1010 -20.44 -37.41 -10.31
N ALA A 1011 -20.24 -38.13 -11.41
CA ALA A 1011 -21.32 -38.59 -12.29
C ALA A 1011 -22.15 -39.68 -11.61
N VAL A 1012 -23.33 -39.98 -12.17
CA VAL A 1012 -24.24 -40.95 -11.57
C VAL A 1012 -23.70 -42.39 -11.73
N ASP A 1013 -23.03 -42.72 -12.84
CA ASP A 1013 -22.39 -44.02 -13.13
C ASP A 1013 -23.31 -45.26 -12.93
N LYS A 1014 -24.55 -45.19 -13.45
CA LYS A 1014 -25.59 -46.23 -13.23
C LYS A 1014 -26.19 -46.84 -14.50
N ASN A 1015 -25.40 -47.02 -15.55
CA ASN A 1015 -25.92 -47.56 -16.82
C ASN A 1015 -27.14 -46.78 -17.37
N ASN A 1016 -27.22 -45.49 -17.05
CA ASN A 1016 -28.22 -44.56 -17.56
C ASN A 1016 -27.63 -43.77 -18.72
N PHE A 1017 -28.48 -43.28 -19.62
CA PHE A 1017 -28.04 -42.37 -20.67
C PHE A 1017 -27.35 -41.16 -20.05
N ASP A 1018 -26.03 -41.03 -20.24
CA ASP A 1018 -25.20 -40.08 -19.52
C ASP A 1018 -23.94 -39.69 -20.32
N ILE A 1019 -23.43 -38.49 -20.06
CA ILE A 1019 -22.14 -37.99 -20.55
C ILE A 1019 -21.38 -37.40 -19.36
N TYR A 1020 -20.09 -37.67 -19.29
CA TYR A 1020 -19.23 -37.23 -18.19
C TYR A 1020 -17.82 -36.98 -18.68
N SER A 1021 -17.07 -36.21 -17.90
CA SER A 1021 -15.63 -36.09 -18.06
C SER A 1021 -14.91 -37.12 -17.18
N ILE A 1022 -13.67 -37.44 -17.54
CA ILE A 1022 -12.86 -38.42 -16.81
C ILE A 1022 -11.60 -37.71 -16.29
N ALA A 1023 -11.41 -37.74 -14.98
CA ALA A 1023 -10.20 -37.28 -14.30
C ALA A 1023 -9.63 -38.46 -13.49
N GLU A 1024 -8.38 -38.82 -13.75
CA GLU A 1024 -7.76 -40.03 -13.18
C GLU A 1024 -8.60 -41.28 -13.50
N THR A 1025 -9.34 -41.81 -12.52
CA THR A 1025 -10.31 -42.90 -12.69
C THR A 1025 -11.75 -42.49 -12.37
N ALA A 1026 -11.99 -41.24 -11.98
CA ALA A 1026 -13.30 -40.74 -11.59
C ALA A 1026 -14.09 -40.22 -12.80
N LYS A 1027 -15.38 -40.58 -12.86
CA LYS A 1027 -16.34 -40.02 -13.80
C LYS A 1027 -17.02 -38.81 -13.17
N LEU A 1028 -16.98 -37.67 -13.83
CA LEU A 1028 -17.38 -36.38 -13.28
C LEU A 1028 -18.53 -35.76 -14.09
N ASN A 1029 -19.60 -35.37 -13.38
CA ASN A 1029 -20.69 -34.56 -13.94
C ASN A 1029 -20.26 -33.09 -14.06
N ILE A 1030 -19.52 -32.61 -13.07
CA ILE A 1030 -18.84 -31.32 -13.09
C ILE A 1030 -17.35 -31.57 -12.93
N GLN A 1031 -16.55 -31.08 -13.87
CA GLN A 1031 -15.10 -31.04 -13.73
C GLN A 1031 -14.59 -29.61 -13.88
N SER A 1032 -13.73 -29.20 -12.97
CA SER A 1032 -13.00 -27.95 -13.01
C SER A 1032 -11.55 -28.15 -13.40
N ARG A 1033 -10.97 -27.11 -13.99
CA ARG A 1033 -9.60 -27.04 -14.51
C ARG A 1033 -8.98 -25.73 -14.04
N LYS A 1034 -7.66 -25.71 -13.93
CA LYS A 1034 -6.94 -24.52 -13.43
C LYS A 1034 -7.01 -23.33 -14.38
N LEU A 1035 -6.97 -22.13 -13.81
CA LEU A 1035 -6.55 -20.91 -14.51
C LEU A 1035 -5.08 -20.57 -14.18
N PRO A 1036 -4.33 -19.92 -15.10
CA PRO A 1036 -4.75 -19.44 -16.42
C PRO A 1036 -5.00 -20.57 -17.44
N PHE A 1037 -5.94 -20.35 -18.36
CA PHE A 1037 -6.33 -21.31 -19.40
C PHE A 1037 -5.17 -21.60 -20.37
N VAL A 1038 -5.03 -22.88 -20.76
CA VAL A 1038 -4.03 -23.35 -21.71
C VAL A 1038 -4.74 -23.91 -22.94
N ILE A 1039 -4.46 -23.34 -24.12
CA ILE A 1039 -5.14 -23.70 -25.37
C ILE A 1039 -4.89 -25.15 -25.81
N ASP A 1040 -3.77 -25.74 -25.38
CA ASP A 1040 -3.42 -27.13 -25.67
C ASP A 1040 -4.05 -28.13 -24.68
N ASP A 1041 -4.86 -27.66 -23.73
CA ASP A 1041 -5.50 -28.54 -22.76
C ASP A 1041 -6.49 -29.51 -23.43
N GLN A 1042 -6.62 -30.70 -22.83
CA GLN A 1042 -7.47 -31.78 -23.30
C GLN A 1042 -8.21 -32.40 -22.14
N VAL A 1043 -9.51 -32.63 -22.33
CA VAL A 1043 -10.38 -33.27 -21.34
C VAL A 1043 -10.97 -34.54 -21.95
N GLN A 1044 -10.67 -35.68 -21.34
CA GLN A 1044 -11.24 -36.96 -21.76
C GLN A 1044 -12.73 -37.00 -21.41
N LEU A 1045 -13.55 -37.40 -22.37
CA LEU A 1045 -15.00 -37.56 -22.20
C LEU A 1045 -15.39 -39.03 -22.33
N GLY A 1046 -16.28 -39.44 -21.44
CA GLY A 1046 -16.95 -40.73 -21.47
C GLY A 1046 -18.46 -40.57 -21.58
N MET A 1047 -19.14 -41.66 -21.95
CA MET A 1047 -20.59 -41.70 -22.02
C MET A 1047 -21.09 -43.11 -21.78
N TYR A 1048 -22.32 -43.23 -21.28
CA TYR A 1048 -23.05 -44.49 -21.28
C TYR A 1048 -24.24 -44.40 -22.23
N ILE A 1049 -24.34 -45.38 -23.12
CA ILE A 1049 -25.38 -45.47 -24.13
C ILE A 1049 -26.25 -46.70 -23.86
N PRO A 1050 -27.56 -46.55 -23.57
CA PRO A 1050 -28.43 -47.69 -23.25
C PRO A 1050 -28.83 -48.52 -24.48
N GLN A 1051 -28.85 -47.93 -25.67
CA GLN A 1051 -29.30 -48.59 -26.90
C GLN A 1051 -28.37 -48.26 -28.08
N SER A 1052 -27.98 -49.25 -28.89
CA SER A 1052 -27.22 -48.97 -30.12
C SER A 1052 -28.03 -48.07 -31.07
N GLY A 1053 -27.40 -47.02 -31.61
CA GLY A 1053 -28.12 -46.03 -32.43
C GLY A 1053 -27.27 -44.83 -32.83
N SER A 1054 -27.94 -43.79 -33.30
CA SER A 1054 -27.34 -42.49 -33.66
C SER A 1054 -27.47 -41.49 -32.52
N TYR A 1055 -26.38 -40.79 -32.25
CA TYR A 1055 -26.24 -39.81 -31.16
C TYR A 1055 -25.56 -38.54 -31.68
N SER A 1056 -25.71 -37.44 -30.95
CA SER A 1056 -24.94 -36.21 -31.21
C SER A 1056 -24.38 -35.60 -29.94
N ILE A 1057 -23.16 -35.07 -30.00
CA ILE A 1057 -22.59 -34.20 -28.94
C ILE A 1057 -22.78 -32.74 -29.39
N ALA A 1058 -23.30 -31.90 -28.51
CA ALA A 1058 -23.54 -30.49 -28.77
C ALA A 1058 -23.13 -29.61 -27.58
N ILE A 1059 -22.76 -28.36 -27.87
CA ILE A 1059 -22.65 -27.32 -26.84
C ILE A 1059 -24.06 -26.87 -26.48
N ASN A 1060 -24.44 -27.01 -25.22
CA ASN A 1060 -25.69 -26.40 -24.73
C ASN A 1060 -25.52 -24.91 -24.45
N ALA A 1061 -24.45 -24.57 -23.73
CA ALA A 1061 -24.15 -23.22 -23.31
C ALA A 1061 -22.64 -23.08 -23.08
N VAL A 1062 -22.16 -21.84 -23.16
CA VAL A 1062 -20.81 -21.42 -22.78
C VAL A 1062 -20.88 -20.08 -22.06
N ASP A 1063 -19.89 -19.80 -21.23
CA ASP A 1063 -19.64 -18.46 -20.70
C ASP A 1063 -18.13 -18.13 -20.62
N GLY A 1064 -17.82 -16.88 -20.25
CA GLY A 1064 -16.45 -16.40 -20.13
C GLY A 1064 -15.69 -16.46 -21.46
N LEU A 1065 -14.44 -16.94 -21.40
CA LEU A 1065 -13.51 -17.12 -22.52
C LEU A 1065 -14.15 -17.87 -23.69
N PHE A 1066 -15.01 -18.84 -23.42
CA PHE A 1066 -15.60 -19.71 -24.43
C PHE A 1066 -16.75 -19.04 -25.21
N SER A 1067 -17.22 -17.87 -24.77
CA SER A 1067 -18.15 -17.04 -25.55
C SER A 1067 -17.48 -16.32 -26.72
N ASP A 1068 -16.15 -16.18 -26.73
CA ASP A 1068 -15.42 -15.59 -27.85
C ASP A 1068 -15.40 -16.54 -29.05
N SER A 1069 -15.73 -16.03 -30.24
CA SER A 1069 -15.67 -16.74 -31.50
C SER A 1069 -14.27 -17.25 -31.87
N ASN A 1070 -13.20 -16.67 -31.32
CA ASN A 1070 -11.82 -17.07 -31.59
C ASN A 1070 -11.36 -18.30 -30.79
N ASN A 1071 -12.06 -18.64 -29.71
CA ASN A 1071 -11.75 -19.80 -28.88
C ASN A 1071 -12.59 -20.99 -29.33
N ASN A 1072 -12.12 -21.71 -30.35
CA ASN A 1072 -12.85 -22.86 -30.89
C ASN A 1072 -12.90 -24.01 -29.87
N ILE A 1073 -13.96 -24.80 -29.94
CA ILE A 1073 -14.18 -25.94 -29.05
C ILE A 1073 -14.36 -27.15 -29.96
N TYR A 1074 -13.40 -28.06 -29.92
CA TYR A 1074 -13.38 -29.24 -30.76
C TYR A 1074 -13.68 -30.50 -29.96
N ILE A 1075 -14.34 -31.45 -30.61
CA ILE A 1075 -14.41 -32.83 -30.16
C ILE A 1075 -13.55 -33.68 -31.10
N GLU A 1076 -12.65 -34.46 -30.55
CA GLU A 1076 -11.89 -35.48 -31.27
C GLU A 1076 -12.50 -36.85 -31.02
N ASP A 1077 -12.94 -37.51 -32.09
CA ASP A 1077 -13.38 -38.90 -32.09
C ASP A 1077 -12.19 -39.79 -32.49
N LEU A 1078 -11.58 -40.44 -31.50
CA LEU A 1078 -10.43 -41.31 -31.66
C LEU A 1078 -10.75 -42.60 -32.43
N GLN A 1079 -12.02 -43.00 -32.47
CA GLN A 1079 -12.44 -44.20 -33.20
C GLN A 1079 -12.55 -43.92 -34.70
N ASN A 1080 -13.01 -42.72 -35.07
CA ASN A 1080 -13.18 -42.31 -36.46
C ASN A 1080 -12.03 -41.44 -36.99
N GLU A 1081 -11.07 -41.07 -36.13
CA GLU A 1081 -9.96 -40.16 -36.42
C GLU A 1081 -10.44 -38.78 -36.95
N ILE A 1082 -11.52 -38.24 -36.34
CA ILE A 1082 -12.14 -36.97 -36.75
C ILE A 1082 -12.00 -35.93 -35.64
N ILE A 1083 -11.52 -34.73 -35.99
CA ILE A 1083 -11.62 -33.53 -35.15
C ILE A 1083 -12.73 -32.65 -35.71
N HIS A 1084 -13.75 -32.38 -34.90
CA HIS A 1084 -14.95 -31.62 -35.30
C HIS A 1084 -15.14 -30.38 -34.43
N ASP A 1085 -15.44 -29.24 -35.05
CA ASP A 1085 -15.72 -27.99 -34.35
C ASP A 1085 -17.18 -27.94 -33.87
N LEU A 1086 -17.36 -28.06 -32.55
CA LEU A 1086 -18.69 -28.06 -31.92
C LEU A 1086 -19.38 -26.69 -31.99
N LYS A 1087 -18.66 -25.59 -32.29
CA LYS A 1087 -19.27 -24.26 -32.46
C LYS A 1087 -19.96 -24.11 -33.82
N LEU A 1088 -19.60 -24.92 -34.82
CA LEU A 1088 -20.24 -24.87 -36.14
C LEU A 1088 -21.58 -25.61 -36.16
N ASN A 1089 -21.60 -26.84 -35.64
CA ASN A 1089 -22.80 -27.67 -35.52
C ASN A 1089 -22.53 -28.88 -34.59
N PRO A 1090 -23.58 -29.56 -34.09
CA PRO A 1090 -23.42 -30.79 -33.31
C PRO A 1090 -22.66 -31.88 -34.06
N TYR A 1091 -21.81 -32.63 -33.34
CA TYR A 1091 -21.11 -33.79 -33.90
C TYR A 1091 -21.98 -35.05 -33.81
N SER A 1092 -22.43 -35.57 -34.95
CA SER A 1092 -23.25 -36.79 -35.01
C SER A 1092 -22.41 -38.04 -35.24
N PHE A 1093 -22.73 -39.13 -34.53
CA PHE A 1093 -22.04 -40.41 -34.62
C PHE A 1093 -22.97 -41.59 -34.33
N THR A 1094 -22.54 -42.79 -34.71
CA THR A 1094 -23.19 -44.04 -34.27
C THR A 1094 -22.37 -44.70 -33.17
N SER A 1095 -23.05 -45.37 -32.25
CA SER A 1095 -22.40 -46.16 -31.19
C SER A 1095 -23.24 -47.36 -30.79
N ASN A 1096 -22.57 -48.36 -30.24
CA ASN A 1096 -23.22 -49.51 -29.62
C ASN A 1096 -23.62 -49.19 -28.17
N SER A 1097 -24.58 -49.94 -27.63
CA SER A 1097 -24.92 -49.88 -26.21
C SER A 1097 -23.73 -50.23 -25.31
N GLY A 1098 -23.53 -49.50 -24.22
CA GLY A 1098 -22.50 -49.74 -23.21
C GLY A 1098 -21.74 -48.46 -22.80
N ASN A 1099 -20.66 -48.65 -22.02
CA ASN A 1099 -19.72 -47.59 -21.66
C ASN A 1099 -18.74 -47.31 -22.81
N ILE A 1100 -18.56 -46.04 -23.14
CA ILE A 1100 -17.67 -45.55 -24.18
C ILE A 1100 -16.73 -44.51 -23.57
N ASP A 1101 -15.68 -44.97 -22.89
CA ASP A 1101 -14.81 -44.12 -22.06
C ASP A 1101 -13.54 -43.64 -22.80
N ASN A 1102 -13.16 -44.31 -23.91
CA ASN A 1102 -11.87 -44.10 -24.60
C ASN A 1102 -12.03 -43.58 -26.04
N ARG A 1103 -13.13 -42.89 -26.35
CA ARG A 1103 -13.43 -42.45 -27.71
C ARG A 1103 -13.28 -40.94 -27.92
N PHE A 1104 -13.62 -40.14 -26.92
CA PHE A 1104 -13.81 -38.71 -27.12
C PHE A 1104 -12.86 -37.86 -26.28
N ILE A 1105 -12.27 -36.85 -26.93
CA ILE A 1105 -11.45 -35.83 -26.26
C ILE A 1105 -12.02 -34.45 -26.61
N LEU A 1106 -12.32 -33.65 -25.59
CA LEU A 1106 -12.58 -32.22 -25.73
C LEU A 1106 -11.25 -31.47 -25.81
N ARG A 1107 -11.08 -30.61 -26.81
CA ARG A 1107 -9.85 -29.85 -27.04
C ARG A 1107 -10.11 -28.49 -27.70
N TYR A 1108 -9.12 -27.60 -27.70
CA TYR A 1108 -9.28 -26.21 -28.15
C TYR A 1108 -8.39 -25.83 -29.34
N THR A 1109 -7.69 -26.81 -29.90
CA THR A 1109 -6.85 -26.68 -31.09
C THR A 1109 -6.95 -27.95 -31.95
N THR A 1110 -6.71 -27.82 -33.25
CA THR A 1110 -6.63 -28.94 -34.20
C THR A 1110 -5.22 -29.53 -34.30
N ASN A 1111 -4.23 -28.94 -33.62
CA ASN A 1111 -2.87 -29.45 -33.60
C ASN A 1111 -2.83 -30.76 -32.79
N THR A 1112 -2.40 -31.85 -33.42
CA THR A 1112 -2.06 -33.09 -32.70
C THR A 1112 -0.87 -32.81 -31.78
N LEU A 1113 -1.00 -33.08 -30.48
CA LEU A 1113 0.13 -33.16 -29.55
C LEU A 1113 1.00 -34.35 -29.99
N SER A 1114 1.92 -34.12 -30.92
CA SER A 1114 3.08 -34.98 -31.05
C SER A 1114 3.83 -34.93 -29.72
N ASN A 1115 4.23 -36.10 -29.24
CA ASN A 1115 5.15 -36.26 -28.12
C ASN A 1115 6.20 -35.15 -28.10
N LEU A 1116 6.40 -34.59 -26.90
CA LEU A 1116 7.59 -33.89 -26.42
C LEU A 1116 8.79 -33.90 -27.38
N ASP A 1117 8.72 -33.03 -28.38
CA ASP A 1117 9.85 -32.42 -29.04
C ASP A 1117 9.37 -31.01 -29.35
N VAL A 1118 9.65 -30.07 -28.44
CA VAL A 1118 9.65 -28.66 -28.81
C VAL A 1118 10.72 -28.55 -29.88
N THR A 1119 10.35 -28.67 -31.15
CA THR A 1119 11.21 -28.16 -32.22
C THR A 1119 11.43 -26.70 -31.86
N PRO A 1120 12.67 -26.30 -31.52
CA PRO A 1120 12.91 -24.95 -31.09
C PRO A 1120 12.55 -24.07 -32.27
N ASN A 1121 11.62 -23.14 -32.08
CA ASN A 1121 11.31 -22.18 -33.11
C ASN A 1121 12.59 -21.38 -33.35
N GLU A 1122 13.26 -21.67 -34.45
CA GLU A 1122 14.52 -21.06 -34.84
C GLU A 1122 14.40 -19.53 -34.96
N ASN A 1123 13.17 -19.00 -35.05
CA ASN A 1123 12.90 -17.57 -35.09
C ASN A 1123 13.05 -16.87 -33.73
N ASN A 1124 13.15 -17.62 -32.63
CA ASN A 1124 13.27 -17.06 -31.28
C ASN A 1124 14.71 -16.67 -30.93
N ILE A 1125 15.67 -16.97 -31.81
CA ILE A 1125 17.07 -16.55 -31.74
C ILE A 1125 17.42 -15.74 -32.97
N ILE A 1126 17.81 -14.48 -32.76
CA ILE A 1126 18.32 -13.58 -33.78
C ILE A 1126 19.83 -13.50 -33.64
N VAL A 1127 20.56 -13.82 -34.71
CA VAL A 1127 22.02 -13.70 -34.77
C VAL A 1127 22.38 -12.57 -35.73
N ILE A 1128 23.05 -11.53 -35.21
CA ILE A 1128 23.47 -10.36 -35.96
C ILE A 1128 24.99 -10.44 -36.15
N SER A 1129 25.43 -10.48 -37.40
CA SER A 1129 26.84 -10.60 -37.79
C SER A 1129 27.35 -9.28 -38.36
N ASN A 1130 27.89 -8.41 -37.49
CA ASN A 1130 28.50 -7.13 -37.86
C ASN A 1130 30.01 -7.16 -37.59
N GLU A 1131 30.59 -6.18 -36.88
CA GLU A 1131 31.98 -6.27 -36.41
C GLU A 1131 32.13 -7.31 -35.28
N ASN A 1132 31.10 -7.45 -34.45
CA ASN A 1132 30.97 -8.50 -33.44
C ASN A 1132 29.76 -9.40 -33.75
N LEU A 1133 29.75 -10.60 -33.19
CA LEU A 1133 28.62 -11.53 -33.30
C LEU A 1133 27.68 -11.33 -32.12
N THR A 1134 26.48 -10.81 -32.37
CA THR A 1134 25.46 -10.58 -31.34
C THR A 1134 24.36 -11.62 -31.44
N ILE A 1135 24.00 -12.23 -30.32
CA ILE A 1135 22.97 -13.26 -30.23
C ILE A 1135 21.87 -12.74 -29.29
N LYS A 1136 20.64 -12.66 -29.79
CA LYS A 1136 19.46 -12.21 -29.03
C LYS A 1136 18.42 -13.31 -28.98
N ALA A 1137 17.88 -13.57 -27.78
CA ALA A 1137 16.75 -14.44 -27.54
C ALA A 1137 15.50 -13.60 -27.23
N THR A 1138 14.39 -13.85 -27.91
CA THR A 1138 13.19 -13.00 -27.83
C THR A 1138 12.21 -13.41 -26.73
N GLU A 1139 12.31 -14.62 -26.19
CA GLU A 1139 11.33 -15.17 -25.25
C GLU A 1139 11.89 -15.56 -23.88
N LYS A 1140 13.15 -16.00 -23.81
CA LYS A 1140 13.81 -16.50 -22.60
C LYS A 1140 15.29 -16.13 -22.59
N GLU A 1141 15.88 -16.07 -21.40
CA GLU A 1141 17.31 -15.80 -21.23
C GLU A 1141 18.17 -16.95 -21.75
N ILE A 1142 19.34 -16.59 -22.26
CA ILE A 1142 20.34 -17.53 -22.76
C ILE A 1142 21.11 -18.10 -21.57
N LYS A 1143 21.33 -19.42 -21.54
CA LYS A 1143 22.08 -20.13 -20.51
C LYS A 1143 23.50 -20.46 -20.95
N THR A 1144 23.68 -20.96 -22.18
CA THR A 1144 25.01 -21.25 -22.77
C THR A 1144 25.06 -20.94 -24.27
N ILE A 1145 26.25 -20.59 -24.77
CA ILE A 1145 26.54 -20.41 -26.20
C ILE A 1145 27.85 -21.13 -26.55
N GLN A 1146 27.80 -22.04 -27.51
CA GLN A 1146 28.96 -22.69 -28.09
C GLN A 1146 29.05 -22.39 -29.59
N ILE A 1147 30.24 -22.08 -30.08
CA ILE A 1147 30.45 -21.75 -31.50
C ILE A 1147 31.52 -22.66 -32.08
N PHE A 1148 31.25 -23.22 -33.26
CA PHE A 1148 32.12 -24.15 -33.98
C PHE A 1148 32.38 -23.65 -35.40
N ASP A 1149 33.52 -24.02 -35.98
CA ASP A 1149 33.73 -23.94 -37.43
C ASP A 1149 33.01 -25.08 -38.18
N VAL A 1150 33.01 -25.04 -39.52
CA VAL A 1150 32.38 -26.08 -40.36
C VAL A 1150 33.03 -27.47 -40.25
N LEU A 1151 34.22 -27.56 -39.65
CA LEU A 1151 34.92 -28.83 -39.39
C LEU A 1151 34.61 -29.38 -37.99
N GLY A 1152 33.77 -28.68 -37.21
CA GLY A 1152 33.37 -29.07 -35.86
C GLY A 1152 34.37 -28.65 -34.76
N LYS A 1153 35.38 -27.83 -35.09
CA LYS A 1153 36.31 -27.31 -34.07
C LYS A 1153 35.63 -26.22 -33.26
N LYS A 1154 35.54 -26.41 -31.94
CA LYS A 1154 34.98 -25.41 -31.01
C LYS A 1154 35.88 -24.17 -30.95
N LEU A 1155 35.32 -23.01 -31.29
CA LEU A 1155 35.98 -21.70 -31.32
C LEU A 1155 35.75 -20.91 -30.03
N THR A 1156 34.55 -21.00 -29.45
CA THR A 1156 34.24 -20.39 -28.14
C THR A 1156 33.15 -21.17 -27.40
N ASP A 1157 33.11 -20.98 -26.09
CA ASP A 1157 32.18 -21.61 -25.14
C ASP A 1157 31.91 -20.61 -24.01
N ILE A 1158 30.69 -20.10 -23.94
CA ILE A 1158 30.25 -19.11 -22.96
C ILE A 1158 29.15 -19.75 -22.12
N GLN A 1159 29.35 -19.82 -20.81
CA GLN A 1159 28.47 -20.51 -19.86
C GLN A 1159 27.95 -19.56 -18.78
N ASN A 1160 26.93 -19.99 -18.05
CA ASN A 1160 26.30 -19.24 -16.95
C ASN A 1160 25.80 -17.85 -17.38
N ILE A 1161 25.23 -17.79 -18.57
CA ILE A 1161 24.58 -16.58 -19.09
C ILE A 1161 23.19 -16.48 -18.43
N SER A 1162 22.73 -15.27 -18.15
CA SER A 1162 21.40 -14.96 -17.60
C SER A 1162 20.85 -13.66 -18.20
N THR A 1163 21.09 -13.46 -19.50
CA THR A 1163 20.64 -12.29 -20.25
C THR A 1163 20.01 -12.75 -21.56
N SER A 1164 19.10 -11.95 -22.10
CA SER A 1164 18.45 -12.20 -23.39
C SER A 1164 19.29 -11.75 -24.59
N GLU A 1165 20.39 -11.01 -24.37
CA GLU A 1165 21.31 -10.55 -25.42
C GLU A 1165 22.76 -10.72 -24.97
N VAL A 1166 23.60 -11.24 -25.88
CA VAL A 1166 25.02 -11.48 -25.66
C VAL A 1166 25.81 -11.04 -26.89
N ILE A 1167 26.87 -10.26 -26.66
CA ILE A 1167 27.85 -9.89 -27.68
C ILE A 1167 29.10 -10.75 -27.47
N VAL A 1168 29.45 -11.57 -28.46
CA VAL A 1168 30.63 -12.44 -28.39
C VAL A 1168 31.87 -11.62 -28.72
N GLN A 1169 32.71 -11.40 -27.72
CA GLN A 1169 34.00 -10.72 -27.86
C GLN A 1169 35.11 -11.73 -28.21
N ASN A 1170 36.17 -11.26 -28.88
CA ASN A 1170 37.38 -12.05 -29.24
C ASN A 1170 37.20 -13.14 -30.33
N LEU A 1171 36.13 -13.08 -31.12
CA LEU A 1171 35.99 -13.90 -32.33
C LEU A 1171 36.45 -13.08 -33.55
N GLN A 1172 37.45 -13.57 -34.29
CA GLN A 1172 38.00 -12.86 -35.46
C GLN A 1172 37.10 -13.05 -36.67
N LYS A 1173 36.64 -11.94 -37.26
CA LYS A 1173 35.81 -11.94 -38.46
C LYS A 1173 36.61 -12.43 -39.68
N ASN A 1174 36.16 -13.49 -40.33
CA ASN A 1174 36.87 -14.05 -41.50
C ASN A 1174 35.92 -14.48 -42.64
N ASN A 1175 34.63 -14.10 -42.57
CA ASN A 1175 33.57 -14.42 -43.54
C ASN A 1175 33.42 -15.93 -43.77
N THR A 1176 33.63 -16.74 -42.73
CA THR A 1176 33.39 -18.20 -42.79
C THR A 1176 32.07 -18.55 -42.11
N THR A 1177 31.50 -19.70 -42.48
CA THR A 1177 30.30 -20.20 -41.83
C THR A 1177 30.64 -20.74 -40.45
N LEU A 1178 29.93 -20.27 -39.44
CA LEU A 1178 29.98 -20.74 -38.07
C LEU A 1178 28.70 -21.48 -37.71
N ILE A 1179 28.83 -22.48 -36.83
CA ILE A 1179 27.72 -23.22 -36.25
C ILE A 1179 27.63 -22.83 -34.78
N LEU A 1180 26.51 -22.23 -34.38
CA LEU A 1180 26.21 -21.86 -33.01
C LEU A 1180 25.28 -22.90 -32.41
N GLN A 1181 25.54 -23.30 -31.17
CA GLN A 1181 24.66 -24.09 -30.33
C GLN A 1181 24.34 -23.25 -29.09
N ILE A 1182 23.07 -22.93 -28.89
CA ILE A 1182 22.60 -21.96 -27.90
C ILE A 1182 21.58 -22.66 -27.00
N GLU A 1183 21.88 -22.78 -25.71
CA GLU A 1183 20.97 -23.34 -24.71
C GLU A 1183 20.26 -22.21 -23.98
N LEU A 1184 18.94 -22.31 -23.82
CA LEU A 1184 18.12 -21.39 -23.05
C LEU A 1184 17.95 -21.89 -21.60
N VAL A 1185 17.57 -21.01 -20.67
CA VAL A 1185 17.38 -21.37 -19.25
C VAL A 1185 16.33 -22.47 -19.01
N ASN A 1186 15.41 -22.69 -19.96
CA ASN A 1186 14.41 -23.76 -19.92
C ASN A 1186 14.91 -25.12 -20.45
N GLY A 1187 16.20 -25.23 -20.82
CA GLY A 1187 16.82 -26.46 -21.32
C GLY A 1187 16.74 -26.67 -22.84
N ASN A 1188 16.10 -25.77 -23.59
CA ASN A 1188 16.02 -25.88 -25.04
C ASN A 1188 17.36 -25.55 -25.70
N ILE A 1189 17.81 -26.39 -26.64
CA ILE A 1189 19.05 -26.19 -27.41
C ILE A 1189 18.71 -25.84 -28.86
N ILE A 1190 19.22 -24.71 -29.33
CA ILE A 1190 18.95 -24.14 -30.65
C ILE A 1190 20.26 -24.07 -31.44
N HIS A 1191 20.24 -24.54 -32.69
CA HIS A 1191 21.40 -24.45 -33.57
C HIS A 1191 21.20 -23.36 -34.62
N LYS A 1192 22.22 -22.51 -34.85
CA LYS A 1192 22.20 -21.48 -35.90
C LYS A 1192 23.43 -21.54 -36.76
N LYS A 1193 23.25 -21.35 -38.07
CA LYS A 1193 24.35 -21.14 -39.01
C LYS A 1193 24.41 -19.67 -39.38
N VAL A 1194 25.58 -19.08 -39.26
CA VAL A 1194 25.80 -17.67 -39.60
C VAL A 1194 27.13 -17.53 -40.34
N ILE A 1195 27.21 -16.59 -41.26
CA ILE A 1195 28.48 -16.17 -41.85
C ILE A 1195 29.00 -15.03 -40.98
N PHE A 1196 30.16 -15.22 -40.35
CA PHE A 1196 30.80 -14.20 -39.53
C PHE A 1196 32.17 -13.84 -40.10
#